data_AF-A0A6P8BIG9-F1
#
_entry.id   AF-A0A6P8BIG9-F1
#
_cell.length_a   1.000
_cell.length_b   1.000
_cell.length_c   1.000
_cell.angle_alpha   90.00
_cell.angle_beta   90.00
_cell.angle_gamma   90.00
#
_symmetry.space_group_name_H-M   'P 1'
#
loop_
_entity.id
_entity.type
_entity.pdbx_description
1 polymer ?
#
loop_
_entity_poly.entity_id
_entity_poly.type
_entity_poly.pdbx_seq_one_letter_code
_entity_poly.pdbx_strand_id
1 'polypeptide(L)'
;MGRVILFLFALLHSLPLIIGAEVTHKTQDQHAVVAQAEIASGGGDGGQSATAREPGADLVDAAVHELRKIQGPAHNNRKKRPGFFGVVARHVLGALPTFRLTAPTPSSSSRAPTGQLAEAIKLLEESAGKNNSDALYLLAEMSFYGNFSHPIDLPRSYNYYQRLADTTGNSSAMYMVGLMYSTGVGRAVESNQAKALLYYTFAALQGHTRAEMAVGARHSAGIGTPKNCEQACKFYKRVADKAVAWYRSGPPGGMSWSVESHRISDDFGGVYGEGASVSSAGINGINARSQFNEHASIADIIEYLDLMVHKGDFQASFNLGRIYYEGQRGLDRDLVAARRYFRKVVNKYWVKGGGVIDNAPSQLEVVASKAAGYLGRMYLRGDGVEQDFERARFWFNRGIKLGEAQSQFGLGMMLLHGYGQPKNLARATELLKAAAGQNHASANVQLGALYLDQGGPEDIRAANDCFEQAARYGNIEAQYYLAEMISHGVGRDRSCTQALSFYRSVAEKAEPVVSSWLSANHAYEDGDIEAAFLQYLGTAEQGYEKAQNNVAFLLDAQKSLLPLPDWLTRKSPTPKLLQDPSLGLIYWTRSSRQGNIDSLVKMGDYYLQGTGTEPDVDKAVQCYQGAADYHQSAQALYNLGWMHEHGIGLDQDYHLAKRYYDEALMTNDEAYLPVTLALFKLRAKSAWNTLTNGGINSIQDEPVQGKDWSWGEWVANFLREDYFFEDDAHFDENFDHTMPGGDAALPAELDEGLMETLIILGLAAALAFLVYYRQHRQQQHREENARRLGAAIQQQALQQQAGVMGGAAGAGGHVQADDRGVFPPPDDPEFRQWVAGGVGH
;
A
#
# COMPACT_ATOMS: atom_id res chain seq x y z
N MET A 1 -46.90 9.34 5.59
CA MET A 1 -46.27 10.37 6.43
C MET A 1 -46.28 10.01 7.92
N GLY A 2 -47.42 9.68 8.56
CA GLY A 2 -47.46 9.41 10.02
C GLY A 2 -46.80 8.12 10.53
N ARG A 3 -46.59 7.09 9.69
CA ARG A 3 -45.98 5.82 10.11
C ARG A 3 -44.45 5.76 10.00
N VAL A 4 -43.83 6.71 9.30
CA VAL A 4 -42.36 6.80 9.16
C VAL A 4 -41.75 7.55 10.36
N ILE A 5 -42.50 8.51 10.93
CA ILE A 5 -42.06 9.31 12.08
C ILE A 5 -42.04 8.48 13.38
N LEU A 6 -42.96 7.52 13.54
CA LEU A 6 -43.00 6.62 14.69
C LEU A 6 -41.85 5.58 14.69
N PHE A 7 -41.34 5.20 13.51
CA PHE A 7 -40.20 4.28 13.40
C PHE A 7 -38.86 4.97 13.72
N LEU A 8 -38.74 6.26 13.39
CA LEU A 8 -37.57 7.09 13.75
C LEU A 8 -37.51 7.42 15.24
N PHE A 9 -38.65 7.52 15.93
CA PHE A 9 -38.68 7.78 17.37
C PHE A 9 -38.32 6.56 18.23
N ALA A 10 -38.61 5.35 17.74
CA ALA A 10 -38.27 4.11 18.44
C ALA A 10 -36.76 3.80 18.42
N LEU A 11 -36.03 4.23 17.38
CA LEU A 11 -34.57 4.05 17.24
C LEU A 11 -33.74 4.98 18.16
N LEU A 12 -34.35 6.05 18.70
CA LEU A 12 -33.69 7.00 19.58
C LEU A 12 -33.71 6.61 21.07
N HIS A 13 -34.38 5.50 21.45
CA HIS A 13 -34.51 5.06 22.85
C HIS A 13 -33.79 3.75 23.19
N SER A 14 -33.02 3.16 22.28
CA SER A 14 -32.24 1.95 22.53
C SER A 14 -30.73 2.20 22.35
N LEU A 15 -30.15 3.01 23.23
CA LEU A 15 -28.71 3.07 23.44
C LEU A 15 -28.41 2.50 24.83
N PRO A 16 -27.77 1.32 24.96
CA PRO A 16 -27.22 0.89 26.23
C PRO A 16 -25.95 1.69 26.55
N LEU A 17 -25.93 2.32 27.73
CA LEU A 17 -24.73 2.78 28.40
C LEU A 17 -23.85 1.57 28.71
N ILE A 18 -22.80 1.35 27.92
CA ILE A 18 -21.73 0.40 28.25
C ILE A 18 -20.64 1.19 28.98
N ILE A 19 -20.62 1.04 30.30
CA ILE A 19 -19.54 1.47 31.18
C ILE A 19 -18.42 0.42 31.03
N GLY A 20 -17.37 0.76 30.30
CA GLY A 20 -16.15 -0.04 30.18
C GLY A 20 -15.08 0.47 31.13
N ALA A 21 -14.62 -0.40 32.03
CA ALA A 21 -13.60 -0.11 33.04
C ALA A 21 -12.23 0.22 32.40
N GLU A 22 -11.65 1.35 32.83
CA GLU A 22 -10.29 1.75 32.52
C GLU A 22 -9.29 0.83 33.24
N VAL A 23 -8.41 0.19 32.47
CA VAL A 23 -7.15 -0.35 32.98
C VAL A 23 -6.03 0.45 32.33
N THR A 24 -5.40 1.30 33.14
CA THR A 24 -4.29 2.16 32.77
C THR A 24 -3.01 1.33 32.59
N HIS A 25 -2.48 1.25 31.38
CA HIS A 25 -1.12 0.79 31.14
C HIS A 25 -0.24 1.98 30.73
N LYS A 26 0.88 2.16 31.45
CA LYS A 26 1.89 3.18 31.19
C LYS A 26 2.90 2.63 30.19
N THR A 27 2.92 3.18 28.98
CA THR A 27 4.08 3.12 28.08
C THR A 27 4.78 4.47 28.14
N GLN A 28 6.06 4.44 28.49
CA GLN A 28 6.90 5.64 28.62
C GLN A 28 7.18 6.22 27.24
N ASP A 29 6.83 7.48 27.04
CA ASP A 29 7.10 8.24 25.81
C ASP A 29 8.60 8.29 25.50
N GLN A 30 8.96 7.77 24.32
CA GLN A 30 10.33 7.64 23.84
C GLN A 30 10.93 8.98 23.36
N HIS A 31 10.15 10.04 23.21
CA HIS A 31 10.65 11.34 22.73
C HIS A 31 11.59 12.05 23.73
N ALA A 32 11.32 11.91 25.03
CA ALA A 32 12.26 12.36 26.06
C ALA A 32 13.50 11.47 26.11
N VAL A 33 13.35 10.18 25.78
CA VAL A 33 14.43 9.19 25.81
C VAL A 33 15.35 9.32 24.59
N VAL A 34 14.86 9.70 23.41
CA VAL A 34 15.71 9.92 22.22
C VAL A 34 16.47 11.24 22.33
N ALA A 35 15.84 12.34 22.77
CA ALA A 35 16.59 13.56 23.07
C ALA A 35 17.60 13.34 24.22
N GLN A 36 17.24 12.59 25.28
CA GLN A 36 18.17 12.24 26.37
C GLN A 36 19.21 11.19 25.97
N ALA A 37 18.92 10.29 25.04
CA ALA A 37 19.86 9.28 24.53
C ALA A 37 20.80 9.86 23.48
N GLU A 38 20.40 10.89 22.72
CA GLU A 38 21.28 11.66 21.83
C GLU A 38 22.16 12.63 22.64
N ILE A 39 21.63 13.23 23.72
CA ILE A 39 22.43 13.93 24.74
C ILE A 39 23.42 12.97 25.43
N ALA A 40 23.05 11.70 25.65
CA ALA A 40 23.93 10.69 26.24
C ALA A 40 24.90 10.02 25.25
N SER A 41 24.57 9.95 23.95
CA SER A 41 25.38 9.27 22.91
C SER A 41 26.27 10.22 22.11
N GLY A 42 26.08 11.54 22.21
CA GLY A 42 27.09 12.55 21.85
C GLY A 42 28.33 12.51 22.76
N GLY A 43 28.26 11.81 23.90
CA GLY A 43 29.39 11.51 24.77
C GLY A 43 29.99 10.14 24.48
N GLY A 44 30.83 10.04 23.44
CA GLY A 44 31.76 8.93 23.33
C GLY A 44 32.80 9.01 24.44
N ASP A 45 32.63 8.25 25.52
CA ASP A 45 33.56 7.20 25.98
C ASP A 45 33.15 6.71 27.38
N GLY A 46 33.22 5.40 27.58
CA GLY A 46 33.08 4.76 28.88
C GLY A 46 34.31 5.03 29.72
N GLY A 47 34.36 6.20 30.34
CA GLY A 47 35.38 6.56 31.32
C GLY A 47 34.77 7.47 32.37
N GLN A 48 34.81 7.05 33.63
CA GLN A 48 34.56 7.92 34.77
C GLN A 48 35.61 9.05 34.78
N SER A 49 35.33 10.10 34.02
CA SER A 49 36.03 11.38 34.06
C SER A 49 34.94 12.40 34.37
N ALA A 50 35.06 13.08 35.51
CA ALA A 50 34.21 14.21 35.85
C ALA A 50 34.44 15.30 34.78
N THR A 51 33.63 15.27 33.73
CA THR A 51 33.61 16.28 32.68
C THR A 51 33.21 17.60 33.32
N ALA A 52 34.03 18.63 33.12
CA ALA A 52 33.72 19.97 33.59
C ALA A 52 32.37 20.38 32.99
N ARG A 53 31.38 20.70 33.84
CA ARG A 53 30.06 21.16 33.39
C ARG A 53 30.23 22.38 32.49
N GLU A 54 29.60 22.32 31.33
CA GLU A 54 29.58 23.46 30.41
C GLU A 54 28.96 24.70 31.07
N PRO A 55 29.42 25.91 30.70
CA PRO A 55 28.82 27.13 31.23
C PRO A 55 27.32 27.16 30.88
N GLY A 56 26.47 27.40 31.89
CA GLY A 56 25.01 27.42 31.71
C GLY A 56 24.30 26.08 31.86
N ALA A 57 25.01 24.98 32.17
CA ALA A 57 24.39 23.66 32.38
C ALA A 57 23.28 23.66 33.45
N ASP A 58 23.44 24.43 34.54
CA ASP A 58 22.42 24.53 35.60
C ASP A 58 21.10 25.14 35.09
N LEU A 59 21.17 26.04 34.11
CA LEU A 59 19.99 26.64 33.47
C LEU A 59 19.29 25.63 32.55
N VAL A 60 20.06 24.76 31.88
CA VAL A 60 19.52 23.67 31.06
C VAL A 60 18.79 22.66 31.94
N ASP A 61 19.39 22.26 33.07
CA ASP A 61 18.75 21.37 34.04
C ASP A 61 17.42 21.95 34.54
N ALA A 62 17.40 23.25 34.88
CA ALA A 62 16.18 23.95 35.29
C ALA A 62 15.13 24.01 34.16
N ALA A 63 15.54 24.29 32.93
CA ALA A 63 14.64 24.32 31.79
C ALA A 63 14.05 22.94 31.48
N VAL A 64 14.87 21.88 31.48
CA VAL A 64 14.43 20.50 31.27
C VAL A 64 13.45 20.07 32.36
N HIS A 65 13.67 20.51 33.61
CA HIS A 65 12.72 20.28 34.69
C HIS A 65 11.35 20.93 34.43
N GLU A 66 11.30 22.15 33.92
CA GLU A 66 10.04 22.79 33.53
C GLU A 66 9.39 22.10 32.31
N LEU A 67 10.18 21.71 31.30
CA LEU A 67 9.67 20.98 30.13
C LEU A 67 9.03 19.63 30.49
N ARG A 68 9.58 18.93 31.49
CA ARG A 68 9.00 17.68 32.01
C ARG A 68 7.62 17.87 32.63
N LYS A 69 7.31 19.04 33.18
CA LYS A 69 5.97 19.33 33.75
C LYS A 69 4.91 19.54 32.68
N ILE A 70 5.32 20.01 31.49
CA ILE A 70 4.45 20.20 30.34
C ILE A 70 4.07 18.85 29.72
N GLN A 71 4.95 17.84 29.85
CA GLN A 71 4.65 16.44 29.52
C GLN A 71 3.63 15.87 30.53
N GLY A 72 2.36 16.25 30.39
CA GLY A 72 1.23 15.58 31.02
C GLY A 72 1.08 14.14 30.51
N PRO A 73 0.32 13.27 31.23
CA PRO A 73 0.23 11.86 30.91
C PRO A 73 -0.19 11.64 29.47
N ALA A 74 0.57 10.79 28.77
CA ALA A 74 0.36 10.33 27.40
C ALA A 74 -1.13 10.32 27.03
N HIS A 75 -1.49 11.10 26.01
CA HIS A 75 -2.86 11.31 25.61
C HIS A 75 -3.41 10.00 25.02
N ASN A 76 -4.01 9.18 25.88
CA ASN A 76 -4.67 7.91 25.56
C ASN A 76 -6.01 8.12 24.83
N ASN A 77 -6.04 8.99 23.83
CA ASN A 77 -7.19 9.10 22.94
C ASN A 77 -6.80 8.58 21.57
N ARG A 78 -6.59 7.27 21.49
CA ARG A 78 -6.72 6.55 20.23
C ARG A 78 -8.11 6.87 19.69
N LYS A 79 -8.19 7.74 18.69
CA LYS A 79 -9.41 7.90 17.89
C LYS A 79 -9.66 6.54 17.25
N LYS A 80 -10.65 5.82 17.78
CA LYS A 80 -11.12 4.56 17.19
C LYS A 80 -11.33 4.79 15.71
N ARG A 81 -10.73 3.95 14.86
CA ARG A 81 -11.07 3.93 13.44
C ARG A 81 -12.59 3.75 13.36
N PRO A 82 -13.32 4.63 12.66
CA PRO A 82 -14.75 4.42 12.49
C PRO A 82 -14.94 3.09 11.76
N GLY A 83 -15.74 2.16 12.30
CA GLY A 83 -16.12 0.94 11.57
C GLY A 83 -16.90 1.28 10.29
N PHE A 84 -17.32 0.28 9.51
CA PHE A 84 -18.07 0.50 8.25
C PHE A 84 -19.20 1.54 8.38
N PHE A 85 -20.02 1.45 9.43
CA PHE A 85 -21.07 2.44 9.73
C PHE A 85 -20.54 3.83 10.08
N GLY A 86 -19.37 3.92 10.71
CA GLY A 86 -18.70 5.18 10.98
C GLY A 86 -18.06 5.80 9.73
N VAL A 87 -17.58 4.99 8.79
CA VAL A 87 -17.06 5.45 7.48
C VAL A 87 -18.21 5.98 6.64
N VAL A 88 -19.29 5.20 6.51
CA VAL A 88 -20.54 5.64 5.86
C VAL A 88 -21.09 6.88 6.56
N ALA A 89 -21.16 6.91 7.90
CA ALA A 89 -21.59 8.09 8.64
C ALA A 89 -20.66 9.27 8.43
N ARG A 90 -19.34 9.10 8.27
CA ARG A 90 -18.38 10.18 7.98
C ARG A 90 -18.56 10.72 6.57
N HIS A 91 -18.78 9.87 5.57
CA HIS A 91 -19.08 10.29 4.20
C HIS A 91 -20.44 10.98 4.12
N VAL A 92 -21.45 10.48 4.85
CA VAL A 92 -22.79 11.09 4.95
C VAL A 92 -22.75 12.40 5.74
N LEU A 93 -22.05 12.46 6.88
CA LEU A 93 -21.84 13.68 7.69
C LEU A 93 -20.94 14.71 6.98
N GLY A 94 -20.01 14.25 6.14
CA GLY A 94 -19.18 15.10 5.28
C GLY A 94 -19.93 15.64 4.08
N ALA A 95 -20.94 14.91 3.58
CA ALA A 95 -21.87 15.37 2.54
C ALA A 95 -22.98 16.28 3.10
N LEU A 96 -23.25 16.23 4.41
CA LEU A 96 -24.16 17.16 5.07
C LEU A 96 -23.43 18.49 5.36
N PRO A 97 -23.99 19.65 4.97
CA PRO A 97 -23.45 20.95 5.35
C PRO A 97 -23.58 21.13 6.86
N THR A 98 -22.51 20.82 7.60
CA THR A 98 -22.49 20.96 9.06
C THR A 98 -22.27 22.43 9.43
N PHE A 99 -23.32 23.09 9.90
CA PHE A 99 -23.22 24.39 10.58
C PHE A 99 -22.60 24.19 11.98
N ARG A 100 -21.29 23.93 12.05
CA ARG A 100 -20.55 24.03 13.32
C ARG A 100 -20.05 25.46 13.48
N LEU A 101 -20.69 26.18 14.41
CA LEU A 101 -20.23 27.45 15.00
C LEU A 101 -19.06 27.21 15.99
N THR A 102 -18.08 26.41 15.59
CA THR A 102 -16.81 26.32 16.31
C THR A 102 -15.80 27.17 15.55
N ALA A 103 -15.27 28.19 16.21
CA ALA A 103 -14.20 29.02 15.68
C ALA A 103 -13.08 28.11 15.14
N PRO A 104 -12.48 28.42 13.98
CA PRO A 104 -11.31 27.68 13.51
C PRO A 104 -10.27 27.72 14.61
N THR A 105 -9.84 26.55 15.09
CA THR A 105 -8.64 26.49 15.93
C THR A 105 -7.51 27.02 15.05
N PRO A 106 -6.89 28.16 15.40
CA PRO A 106 -5.76 28.65 14.62
C PRO A 106 -4.67 27.57 14.59
N SER A 107 -3.98 27.45 13.46
CA SER A 107 -2.76 26.64 13.37
C SER A 107 -1.83 26.99 14.53
N SER A 108 -1.23 25.98 15.14
CA SER A 108 -0.30 26.08 16.28
C SER A 108 0.83 27.11 16.06
N SER A 109 1.12 27.46 14.80
CA SER A 109 2.16 28.39 14.37
C SER A 109 2.03 29.85 14.81
N SER A 110 0.91 30.30 15.41
CA SER A 110 0.71 31.72 15.75
C SER A 110 0.52 32.04 17.23
N ARG A 111 0.59 31.05 18.13
CA ARG A 111 0.42 31.30 19.57
C ARG A 111 1.78 31.49 20.23
N ALA A 112 2.00 32.68 20.81
CA ALA A 112 3.19 32.92 21.63
C ALA A 112 3.24 31.87 22.77
N PRO A 113 4.42 31.31 23.11
CA PRO A 113 4.54 30.39 24.22
C PRO A 113 4.06 31.10 25.50
N THR A 114 3.16 30.48 26.24
CA THR A 114 2.60 31.04 27.48
C THR A 114 2.85 30.10 28.65
N GLY A 115 3.08 30.65 29.84
CA GLY A 115 3.31 29.86 31.05
C GLY A 115 4.71 29.23 31.13
N GLN A 116 4.78 27.99 31.62
CA GLN A 116 6.02 27.25 31.92
C GLN A 116 6.95 27.07 30.70
N LEU A 117 6.37 26.97 29.49
CA LEU A 117 7.14 26.85 28.25
C LEU A 117 7.99 28.10 27.98
N ALA A 118 7.43 29.29 28.22
CA ALA A 118 8.14 30.55 28.00
C ALA A 118 9.29 30.74 29.00
N GLU A 119 9.10 30.28 30.23
CA GLU A 119 10.17 30.27 31.25
C GLU A 119 11.29 29.31 30.86
N ALA A 120 10.96 28.09 30.42
CA ALA A 120 11.94 27.13 29.93
C ALA A 120 12.74 27.68 28.73
N ILE A 121 12.05 28.27 27.74
CA ILE A 121 12.70 28.88 26.58
C ILE A 121 13.64 30.01 27.01
N LYS A 122 13.21 30.88 27.94
CA LYS A 122 14.06 31.97 28.45
C LYS A 122 15.34 31.45 29.12
N LEU A 123 15.23 30.40 29.93
CA LEU A 123 16.38 29.75 30.57
C LEU A 123 17.33 29.13 29.54
N LEU A 124 16.77 28.48 28.51
CA LEU A 124 17.56 27.91 27.41
C LEU A 124 18.22 29.00 26.57
N GLU A 125 17.55 30.10 26.26
CA GLU A 125 18.12 31.23 25.52
C GLU A 125 19.26 31.90 26.29
N GLU A 126 19.13 32.07 27.62
CA GLU A 126 20.22 32.56 28.46
C GLU A 126 21.43 31.61 28.44
N SER A 127 21.18 30.30 28.50
CA SER A 127 22.23 29.29 28.42
C SER A 127 22.89 29.23 27.03
N ALA A 128 22.10 29.35 25.96
CA ALA A 128 22.57 29.44 24.59
C ALA A 128 23.42 30.70 24.35
N GLY A 129 23.11 31.80 25.05
CA GLY A 129 23.95 33.00 25.11
C GLY A 129 25.36 32.72 25.65
N LYS A 130 25.51 31.70 26.52
CA LYS A 130 26.78 31.22 27.07
C LYS A 130 27.46 30.16 26.18
N ASN A 131 26.97 29.94 24.94
CA ASN A 131 27.41 28.89 24.01
C ASN A 131 27.29 27.46 24.57
N ASN A 132 26.32 27.21 25.44
CA ASN A 132 26.06 25.85 25.91
C ASN A 132 25.53 24.97 24.76
N SER A 133 26.14 23.80 24.58
CA SER A 133 25.84 22.92 23.45
C SER A 133 24.45 22.29 23.56
N ASP A 134 24.09 21.79 24.75
CA ASP A 134 22.78 21.18 25.04
C ASP A 134 21.64 22.20 24.88
N ALA A 135 21.85 23.44 25.33
CA ALA A 135 20.85 24.50 25.19
C ALA A 135 20.58 24.84 23.72
N LEU A 136 21.65 24.98 22.92
CA LEU A 136 21.54 25.24 21.48
C LEU A 136 20.82 24.09 20.77
N TYR A 137 21.14 22.85 21.11
CA TYR A 137 20.52 21.67 20.52
C TYR A 137 19.02 21.60 20.86
N LEU A 138 18.65 21.74 22.14
CA LEU A 138 17.25 21.70 22.58
C LEU A 138 16.41 22.81 21.94
N LEU A 139 16.92 24.04 21.88
CA LEU A 139 16.23 25.15 21.20
C LEU A 139 16.05 24.86 19.70
N ALA A 140 17.07 24.26 19.06
CA ALA A 140 17.00 23.90 17.65
C ALA A 140 15.95 22.81 17.39
N GLU A 141 15.93 21.75 18.19
CA GLU A 141 14.98 20.63 18.12
C GLU A 141 13.53 21.09 18.36
N MET A 142 13.30 21.92 19.39
CA MET A 142 12.00 22.51 19.67
C MET A 142 11.50 23.40 18.52
N SER A 143 12.40 24.19 17.94
CA SER A 143 12.07 25.06 16.80
C SER A 143 11.87 24.29 15.49
N PHE A 144 12.52 23.14 15.34
CA PHE A 144 12.39 22.30 14.15
C PHE A 144 11.10 21.48 14.17
N TYR A 145 10.91 20.64 15.20
CA TYR A 145 9.79 19.70 15.24
C TYR A 145 8.51 20.26 15.88
N GLY A 146 8.59 21.41 16.54
CA GLY A 146 7.45 21.99 17.26
C GLY A 146 7.10 21.26 18.57
N ASN A 147 8.07 20.54 19.15
CA ASN A 147 7.89 19.80 20.41
C ASN A 147 7.37 20.72 21.53
N PHE A 148 6.60 20.17 22.47
CA PHE A 148 5.98 20.91 23.57
C PHE A 148 5.02 22.03 23.13
N SER A 149 4.44 21.90 21.93
CA SER A 149 3.62 22.94 21.29
C SER A 149 4.39 24.24 21.02
N HIS A 150 5.71 24.14 20.84
CA HIS A 150 6.54 25.24 20.35
C HIS A 150 6.21 25.54 18.88
N PRO A 151 6.12 26.80 18.45
CA PRO A 151 5.88 27.12 17.04
C PRO A 151 7.07 26.69 16.17
N ILE A 152 6.80 26.08 15.01
CA ILE A 152 7.84 25.69 14.07
C ILE A 152 8.47 26.95 13.44
N ASP A 153 9.78 27.13 13.65
CA ASP A 153 10.60 28.23 13.11
C ASP A 153 11.92 27.64 12.56
N LEU A 154 11.86 27.23 11.28
CA LEU A 154 12.96 26.55 10.59
C LEU A 154 14.20 27.45 10.39
N PRO A 155 14.08 28.74 10.00
CA PRO A 155 15.25 29.62 9.93
C PRO A 155 15.97 29.79 11.27
N ARG A 156 15.23 29.93 12.37
CA ARG A 156 15.85 30.02 13.71
C ARG A 156 16.52 28.70 14.11
N SER A 157 15.85 27.58 13.86
CA SER A 157 16.41 26.25 14.07
C SER A 157 17.73 26.07 13.32
N TYR A 158 17.78 26.46 12.04
CA TYR A 158 18.99 26.40 11.23
C TYR A 158 20.16 27.17 11.86
N ASN A 159 19.92 28.40 12.33
CA ASN A 159 20.96 29.20 12.97
C ASN A 159 21.53 28.54 14.24
N TYR A 160 20.67 27.90 15.04
CA TYR A 160 21.12 27.16 16.22
C TYR A 160 21.91 25.91 15.86
N TYR A 161 21.44 25.10 14.90
CA TYR A 161 22.18 23.93 14.43
C TYR A 161 23.52 24.30 13.78
N GLN A 162 23.54 25.35 12.97
CA GLN A 162 24.76 25.84 12.34
C GLN A 162 25.76 26.32 13.41
N ARG A 163 25.32 27.15 14.36
CA ARG A 163 26.18 27.62 15.46
C ARG A 163 26.75 26.44 16.27
N LEU A 164 25.93 25.42 16.52
CA LEU A 164 26.35 24.22 17.24
C LEU A 164 27.37 23.41 16.42
N ALA A 165 27.11 23.19 15.12
CA ALA A 165 28.04 22.51 14.23
C ALA A 165 29.39 23.23 14.11
N ASP A 166 29.38 24.57 14.04
CA ASP A 166 30.59 25.39 13.89
C ASP A 166 31.42 25.48 15.17
N THR A 167 30.77 25.47 16.35
CA THR A 167 31.46 25.65 17.65
C THR A 167 31.97 24.35 18.26
N THR A 168 31.16 23.29 18.27
CA THR A 168 31.49 22.03 18.95
C THR A 168 31.78 20.90 17.98
N GLY A 169 31.38 21.04 16.71
CA GLY A 169 31.48 19.96 15.75
C GLY A 169 30.47 18.83 15.97
N ASN A 170 29.37 19.07 16.71
CA ASN A 170 28.40 18.05 17.08
C ASN A 170 27.79 17.31 15.87
N SER A 171 27.82 15.97 15.89
CA SER A 171 27.39 15.12 14.78
C SER A 171 25.89 15.19 14.47
N SER A 172 25.03 15.27 15.51
CA SER A 172 23.57 15.41 15.34
C SER A 172 23.23 16.76 14.71
N ALA A 173 23.89 17.83 15.13
CA ALA A 173 23.73 19.16 14.54
C ALA A 173 24.17 19.17 13.07
N MET A 174 25.33 18.57 12.75
CA MET A 174 25.79 18.42 11.36
C MET A 174 24.79 17.63 10.51
N TYR A 175 24.20 16.56 11.05
CA TYR A 175 23.15 15.83 10.36
C TYR A 175 21.94 16.73 10.04
N MET A 176 21.45 17.50 11.02
CA MET A 176 20.31 18.41 10.79
C MET A 176 20.63 19.53 9.80
N VAL A 177 21.83 20.11 9.86
CA VAL A 177 22.30 21.07 8.85
C VAL A 177 22.33 20.43 7.47
N GLY A 178 22.83 19.19 7.36
CA GLY A 178 22.83 18.41 6.12
C GLY A 178 21.43 18.17 5.55
N LEU A 179 20.45 17.87 6.41
CA LEU A 179 19.04 17.69 6.07
C LEU A 179 18.41 18.99 5.52
N MET A 180 18.70 20.13 6.16
CA MET A 180 18.20 21.42 5.71
C MET A 180 18.81 21.82 4.36
N TYR A 181 20.11 21.58 4.15
CA TYR A 181 20.73 21.80 2.84
C TYR A 181 20.25 20.83 1.76
N SER A 182 19.91 19.57 2.08
CA SER A 182 19.47 18.63 1.04
C SER A 182 18.05 18.91 0.55
N THR A 183 17.18 19.35 1.45
CA THR A 183 15.75 19.52 1.18
C THR A 183 15.34 20.96 0.91
N GLY A 184 16.08 21.95 1.43
CA GLY A 184 15.68 23.35 1.39
C GLY A 184 14.41 23.64 2.21
N VAL A 185 14.11 22.80 3.19
CA VAL A 185 12.83 22.78 3.92
C VAL A 185 12.48 24.14 4.53
N GLY A 186 11.23 24.56 4.34
CA GLY A 186 10.71 25.83 4.86
C GLY A 186 11.36 27.08 4.28
N ARG A 187 12.11 26.97 3.18
CA ARG A 187 12.94 28.05 2.62
C ARG A 187 13.90 28.66 3.64
N ALA A 188 14.28 27.89 4.66
CA ALA A 188 15.25 28.31 5.66
C ALA A 188 16.64 28.50 5.03
N VAL A 189 16.98 27.64 4.07
CA VAL A 189 18.24 27.62 3.34
C VAL A 189 17.99 27.17 1.90
N GLU A 190 18.78 27.67 0.96
CA GLU A 190 18.76 27.18 -0.42
C GLU A 190 19.28 25.74 -0.51
N SER A 191 18.62 24.90 -1.31
CA SER A 191 19.04 23.51 -1.49
C SER A 191 20.43 23.42 -2.13
N ASN A 192 21.34 22.71 -1.49
CA ASN A 192 22.69 22.46 -1.99
C ASN A 192 23.12 21.02 -1.65
N GLN A 193 23.05 20.15 -2.64
CA GLN A 193 23.35 18.72 -2.47
C GLN A 193 24.81 18.46 -2.08
N ALA A 194 25.76 19.28 -2.54
CA ALA A 194 27.18 19.10 -2.24
C ALA A 194 27.48 19.47 -0.78
N LYS A 195 26.95 20.58 -0.27
CA LYS A 195 27.04 20.94 1.16
C LYS A 195 26.35 19.91 2.03
N ALA A 196 25.17 19.44 1.62
CA ALA A 196 24.44 18.42 2.37
C ALA A 196 25.25 17.13 2.52
N LEU A 197 25.87 16.66 1.43
CA LEU A 197 26.76 15.49 1.47
C LEU A 197 27.97 15.74 2.38
N LEU A 198 28.57 16.93 2.33
CA LEU A 198 29.71 17.27 3.18
C LEU A 198 29.36 17.14 4.67
N TYR A 199 28.26 17.75 5.10
CA TYR A 199 27.83 17.67 6.50
C TYR A 199 27.43 16.26 6.91
N TYR A 200 26.70 15.53 6.06
CA TYR A 200 26.38 14.13 6.33
C TYR A 200 27.62 13.25 6.44
N THR A 201 28.64 13.45 5.60
CA THR A 201 29.87 12.65 5.68
C THR A 201 30.65 12.94 6.95
N PHE A 202 30.77 14.20 7.39
CA PHE A 202 31.39 14.51 8.68
C PHE A 202 30.63 13.91 9.87
N ALA A 203 29.30 14.02 9.89
CA ALA A 203 28.47 13.41 10.91
C ALA A 203 28.61 11.87 10.91
N ALA A 204 28.64 11.24 9.74
CA ALA A 204 28.81 9.80 9.58
C ALA A 204 30.21 9.32 10.00
N LEU A 205 31.26 10.12 9.77
CA LEU A 205 32.61 9.81 10.23
C LEU A 205 32.73 9.86 11.75
N GLN A 206 31.96 10.72 12.42
CA GLN A 206 31.84 10.77 13.88
C GLN A 206 30.95 9.66 14.45
N GLY A 207 30.34 8.82 13.61
CA GLY A 207 29.53 7.68 14.06
C GLY A 207 28.05 7.97 14.26
N HIS A 208 27.51 9.08 13.73
CA HIS A 208 26.08 9.36 13.81
C HIS A 208 25.28 8.41 12.89
N THR A 209 24.45 7.55 13.49
CA THR A 209 23.78 6.44 12.80
C THR A 209 22.88 6.89 11.64
N ARG A 210 22.04 7.94 11.84
CA ARG A 210 21.16 8.44 10.75
C ARG A 210 21.96 9.04 9.60
N ALA A 211 23.12 9.62 9.90
CA ALA A 211 23.99 10.22 8.88
C ALA A 211 24.72 9.13 8.09
N GLU A 212 25.24 8.09 8.75
CA GLU A 212 25.82 6.92 8.08
C GLU A 212 24.81 6.29 7.11
N MET A 213 23.56 6.13 7.55
CA MET A 213 22.47 5.63 6.72
C MET A 213 22.21 6.52 5.50
N ALA A 214 22.10 7.84 5.70
CA ALA A 214 21.89 8.81 4.61
C ALA A 214 23.06 8.84 3.61
N VAL A 215 24.31 8.80 4.08
CA VAL A 215 25.50 8.74 3.19
C VAL A 215 25.52 7.44 2.40
N GLY A 216 25.20 6.31 3.04
CA GLY A 216 25.05 5.02 2.38
C GLY A 216 24.02 5.06 1.26
N ALA A 217 22.83 5.61 1.54
CA ALA A 217 21.75 5.76 0.56
C ALA A 217 22.13 6.68 -0.61
N ARG A 218 22.88 7.77 -0.34
CA ARG A 218 23.34 8.69 -1.41
C ARG A 218 24.35 8.04 -2.34
N HIS A 219 25.32 7.28 -1.81
CA HIS A 219 26.28 6.55 -2.64
C HIS A 219 25.67 5.37 -3.40
N SER A 220 24.64 4.71 -2.85
CA SER A 220 23.95 3.62 -3.56
C SER A 220 23.04 4.16 -4.68
N ALA A 221 22.27 5.21 -4.41
CA ALA A 221 21.35 5.80 -5.38
C ALA A 221 22.03 6.76 -6.38
N GLY A 222 23.19 7.32 -6.02
CA GLY A 222 23.91 8.34 -6.78
C GLY A 222 23.33 9.75 -6.62
N ILE A 223 22.95 10.13 -5.39
CA ILE A 223 22.30 11.43 -5.10
C ILE A 223 23.36 12.44 -4.65
N GLY A 224 23.72 13.38 -5.52
CA GLY A 224 24.78 14.36 -5.25
C GLY A 224 26.20 13.78 -5.30
N THR A 225 26.34 12.51 -5.69
CA THR A 225 27.61 11.78 -5.86
C THR A 225 27.49 10.76 -6.98
N PRO A 226 28.61 10.34 -7.62
CA PRO A 226 28.60 9.14 -8.44
C PRO A 226 28.23 7.91 -7.60
N LYS A 227 27.59 6.92 -8.22
CA LYS A 227 27.26 5.65 -7.57
C LYS A 227 28.54 4.93 -7.17
N ASN A 228 28.66 4.55 -5.90
CA ASN A 228 29.81 3.80 -5.40
C ASN A 228 29.32 2.75 -4.39
N CYS A 229 29.34 1.49 -4.81
CA CYS A 229 28.88 0.38 -3.98
C CYS A 229 29.78 0.19 -2.75
N GLU A 230 31.11 0.31 -2.88
CA GLU A 230 32.02 0.01 -1.78
C GLU A 230 31.88 1.02 -0.63
N GLN A 231 31.75 2.30 -0.97
CA GLN A 231 31.48 3.34 0.04
C GLN A 231 30.12 3.15 0.68
N ALA A 232 29.08 2.85 -0.11
CA ALA A 232 27.75 2.57 0.43
C ALA A 232 27.81 1.37 1.40
N CYS A 233 28.41 0.25 0.97
CA CYS A 233 28.54 -0.97 1.76
C CYS A 233 29.28 -0.71 3.08
N LYS A 234 30.34 0.11 3.08
CA LYS A 234 31.07 0.51 4.29
C LYS A 234 30.19 1.22 5.32
N PHE A 235 29.37 2.19 4.90
CA PHE A 235 28.50 2.92 5.83
C PHE A 235 27.31 2.08 6.29
N TYR A 236 26.68 1.33 5.38
CA TYR A 236 25.61 0.41 5.73
C TYR A 236 26.08 -0.70 6.69
N LYS A 237 27.31 -1.21 6.52
CA LYS A 237 27.91 -2.15 7.46
C LYS A 237 28.00 -1.57 8.87
N ARG A 238 28.48 -0.33 9.04
CA ARG A 238 28.54 0.33 10.37
C ARG A 238 27.18 0.44 11.04
N VAL A 239 26.14 0.78 10.26
CA VAL A 239 24.76 0.84 10.77
C VAL A 239 24.27 -0.57 11.13
N ALA A 240 24.54 -1.57 10.28
CA ALA A 240 24.18 -2.95 10.54
C ALA A 240 24.89 -3.52 11.79
N ASP A 241 26.16 -3.19 12.01
CA ASP A 241 26.90 -3.56 13.22
C ASP A 241 26.23 -3.00 14.48
N LYS A 242 25.83 -1.71 14.44
CA LYS A 242 25.07 -1.07 15.54
C LYS A 242 23.70 -1.73 15.74
N ALA A 243 22.99 -2.03 14.65
CA ALA A 243 21.70 -2.69 14.68
C ALA A 243 21.77 -4.09 15.31
N VAL A 244 22.77 -4.89 14.93
CA VAL A 244 23.00 -6.23 15.48
C VAL A 244 23.49 -6.15 16.93
N ALA A 245 24.35 -5.19 17.27
CA ALA A 245 24.74 -4.95 18.66
C ALA A 245 23.53 -4.60 19.55
N TRP A 246 22.64 -3.73 19.08
CA TRP A 246 21.39 -3.42 19.76
C TRP A 246 20.48 -4.66 19.86
N TYR A 247 20.33 -5.43 18.79
CA TYR A 247 19.56 -6.68 18.80
C TYR A 247 20.06 -7.63 19.89
N ARG A 248 21.38 -7.85 19.96
CA ARG A 248 22.03 -8.75 20.92
C ARG A 248 22.05 -8.23 22.35
N SER A 249 21.92 -6.92 22.56
CA SER A 249 21.81 -6.31 23.89
C SER A 249 20.51 -6.66 24.63
N GLY A 250 19.52 -7.18 23.90
CA GLY A 250 18.25 -7.60 24.45
C GLY A 250 18.30 -8.87 25.30
N PRO A 251 17.15 -9.27 25.88
CA PRO A 251 17.01 -10.53 26.61
C PRO A 251 17.27 -11.75 25.69
N PRO A 252 17.47 -12.97 26.24
CA PRO A 252 17.80 -14.15 25.46
C PRO A 252 16.92 -14.34 24.22
N GLY A 253 17.54 -14.42 23.04
CA GLY A 253 16.85 -14.43 21.74
C GLY A 253 16.59 -13.05 21.13
N GLY A 254 17.28 -12.01 21.61
CA GLY A 254 17.37 -10.68 21.00
C GLY A 254 16.25 -9.70 21.38
N MET A 255 16.41 -8.42 21.05
CA MET A 255 15.36 -7.41 21.19
C MET A 255 14.14 -7.78 20.33
N SER A 256 12.95 -7.39 20.77
CA SER A 256 11.71 -7.52 19.99
C SER A 256 11.00 -6.18 19.87
N TRP A 257 10.57 -5.85 18.65
CA TRP A 257 9.90 -4.60 18.30
C TRP A 257 8.81 -4.85 17.25
N SER A 258 7.84 -3.94 17.18
CA SER A 258 6.89 -3.85 16.08
C SER A 258 7.52 -3.07 14.93
N VAL A 259 7.22 -3.49 13.70
CA VAL A 259 7.59 -2.75 12.49
C VAL A 259 6.58 -1.62 12.32
N GLU A 260 7.06 -0.38 12.32
CA GLU A 260 6.25 0.83 12.22
C GLU A 260 6.29 1.43 10.81
N SER A 261 7.29 1.07 9.99
CA SER A 261 7.39 1.57 8.62
C SER A 261 6.23 1.10 7.74
N HIS A 262 5.45 2.05 7.24
CA HIS A 262 4.37 1.80 6.29
C HIS A 262 4.17 3.04 5.40
N ARG A 263 3.51 2.84 4.27
CA ARG A 263 3.06 3.92 3.41
C ARG A 263 1.70 4.41 3.88
N ILE A 264 1.57 5.70 4.13
CA ILE A 264 0.33 6.36 4.53
C ILE A 264 -0.70 6.28 3.39
N SER A 265 -0.24 6.30 2.14
CA SER A 265 -1.11 6.12 0.97
C SER A 265 -1.92 4.84 1.06
N ASP A 266 -1.33 3.75 1.57
CA ASP A 266 -1.95 2.43 1.60
C ASP A 266 -3.18 2.40 2.53
N ASP A 267 -3.26 3.29 3.52
CA ASP A 267 -4.46 3.45 4.36
C ASP A 267 -5.67 3.99 3.59
N PHE A 268 -5.44 4.60 2.43
CA PHE A 268 -6.47 5.12 1.54
C PHE A 268 -6.71 4.24 0.30
N GLY A 269 -6.18 3.00 0.30
CA GLY A 269 -6.15 2.15 -0.88
C GLY A 269 -5.06 2.57 -1.86
N GLY A 270 -3.97 3.16 -1.40
CA GLY A 270 -2.86 3.60 -2.23
C GLY A 270 -2.95 5.05 -2.70
N VAL A 271 -2.07 5.40 -3.62
CA VAL A 271 -1.84 6.80 -4.02
C VAL A 271 -2.99 7.37 -4.87
N TYR A 272 -3.67 6.51 -5.65
CA TYR A 272 -4.83 6.85 -6.47
C TYR A 272 -6.17 6.45 -5.83
N GLY A 273 -6.13 5.75 -4.70
CA GLY A 273 -7.29 5.22 -4.00
C GLY A 273 -7.57 3.75 -4.29
N GLU A 274 -8.48 3.19 -3.50
CA GLU A 274 -8.92 1.79 -3.55
C GLU A 274 -9.39 1.41 -4.97
N GLY A 275 -8.92 0.25 -5.45
CA GLY A 275 -9.24 -0.25 -6.78
C GLY A 275 -8.53 0.42 -7.96
N ALA A 276 -7.89 1.58 -7.78
CA ALA A 276 -7.13 2.26 -8.83
C ALA A 276 -5.61 2.08 -8.68
N SER A 277 -5.12 2.13 -7.44
CA SER A 277 -3.69 1.98 -7.14
C SER A 277 -3.27 0.51 -7.23
N VAL A 278 -2.04 0.25 -7.69
CA VAL A 278 -1.52 -1.13 -7.76
C VAL A 278 -1.44 -1.78 -6.38
N SER A 279 -1.28 -0.97 -5.33
CA SER A 279 -1.31 -1.45 -3.94
C SER A 279 -2.66 -2.02 -3.49
N SER A 280 -3.76 -1.76 -4.21
CA SER A 280 -5.11 -2.14 -3.82
C SER A 280 -5.97 -2.68 -4.96
N ALA A 281 -5.39 -2.93 -6.14
CA ALA A 281 -6.09 -3.34 -7.34
C ALA A 281 -5.59 -4.72 -7.83
N GLY A 282 -6.42 -5.43 -8.59
CA GLY A 282 -6.07 -6.73 -9.18
C GLY A 282 -5.70 -7.78 -8.12
N ILE A 283 -4.55 -8.45 -8.29
CA ILE A 283 -4.08 -9.51 -7.38
C ILE A 283 -3.81 -9.01 -5.94
N ASN A 284 -3.57 -7.71 -5.79
CA ASN A 284 -3.34 -7.04 -4.50
C ASN A 284 -4.63 -6.43 -3.92
N GLY A 285 -5.77 -6.55 -4.62
CA GLY A 285 -7.07 -6.06 -4.18
C GLY A 285 -7.69 -6.91 -3.06
N ILE A 286 -8.64 -6.32 -2.33
CA ILE A 286 -9.30 -6.97 -1.19
C ILE A 286 -10.24 -8.10 -1.68
N ASN A 287 -9.72 -9.33 -1.72
CA ASN A 287 -10.54 -10.51 -1.99
C ASN A 287 -11.30 -10.96 -0.73
N ALA A 288 -12.62 -10.77 -0.71
CA ALA A 288 -13.51 -11.17 0.39
C ALA A 288 -13.48 -12.66 0.77
N ARG A 289 -12.80 -13.51 -0.02
CA ARG A 289 -12.62 -14.96 0.23
C ARG A 289 -11.38 -15.30 1.06
N SER A 290 -10.42 -14.38 1.25
CA SER A 290 -9.22 -14.67 2.04
C SER A 290 -9.51 -14.52 3.54
N GLN A 291 -9.37 -15.60 4.31
CA GLN A 291 -9.76 -15.66 5.73
C GLN A 291 -8.91 -14.77 6.66
N PHE A 292 -7.85 -14.14 6.16
CA PHE A 292 -7.04 -13.15 6.86
C PHE A 292 -6.78 -11.97 5.92
N ASN A 293 -7.65 -10.97 6.00
CA ASN A 293 -7.52 -9.71 5.28
C ASN A 293 -6.26 -8.97 5.75
N GLU A 294 -5.27 -8.79 4.87
CA GLU A 294 -4.09 -7.94 5.15
C GLU A 294 -4.46 -6.46 5.33
N HIS A 295 -5.69 -6.07 4.93
CA HIS A 295 -6.26 -4.73 5.10
C HIS A 295 -7.41 -4.64 6.11
N ALA A 296 -7.81 -5.75 6.76
CA ALA A 296 -8.74 -5.61 7.88
C ALA A 296 -8.05 -4.83 8.99
N SER A 297 -8.76 -3.88 9.59
CA SER A 297 -8.20 -3.19 10.74
C SER A 297 -7.88 -4.23 11.82
N ILE A 298 -6.72 -4.12 12.46
CA ILE A 298 -6.31 -5.04 13.53
C ILE A 298 -7.40 -5.20 14.60
N ALA A 299 -8.20 -4.16 14.81
CA ALA A 299 -9.36 -4.19 15.70
C ALA A 299 -10.44 -5.18 15.24
N ASP A 300 -10.79 -5.20 13.95
CA ASP A 300 -11.79 -6.14 13.41
C ASP A 300 -11.30 -7.59 13.52
N ILE A 301 -10.00 -7.82 13.28
CA ILE A 301 -9.37 -9.13 13.46
C ILE A 301 -9.45 -9.56 14.93
N ILE A 302 -9.12 -8.65 15.87
CA ILE A 302 -9.20 -8.93 17.30
C ILE A 302 -10.64 -9.21 17.72
N GLU A 303 -11.62 -8.42 17.26
CA GLU A 303 -13.03 -8.62 17.59
C GLU A 303 -13.54 -9.98 17.08
N TYR A 304 -13.22 -10.32 15.83
CA TYR A 304 -13.52 -11.63 15.26
C TYR A 304 -12.88 -12.76 16.07
N LEU A 305 -11.58 -12.66 16.37
CA LEU A 305 -10.87 -13.68 17.14
C LEU A 305 -11.41 -13.81 18.56
N ASP A 306 -11.75 -12.70 19.23
CA ASP A 306 -12.29 -12.73 20.58
C ASP A 306 -13.68 -13.40 20.60
N LEU A 307 -14.52 -13.13 19.60
CA LEU A 307 -15.79 -13.86 19.39
C LEU A 307 -15.57 -15.36 19.21
N MET A 308 -14.54 -15.76 18.44
CA MET A 308 -14.18 -17.17 18.26
C MET A 308 -13.63 -17.80 19.55
N VAL A 309 -12.87 -17.04 20.34
CA VAL A 309 -12.42 -17.47 21.68
C VAL A 309 -13.61 -17.71 22.61
N HIS A 310 -14.63 -16.86 22.56
CA HIS A 310 -15.86 -17.04 23.32
C HIS A 310 -16.64 -18.30 22.92
N LYS A 311 -16.61 -18.68 21.64
CA LYS A 311 -17.15 -19.97 21.15
C LYS A 311 -16.31 -21.19 21.58
N GLY A 312 -15.15 -20.97 22.19
CA GLY A 312 -14.28 -22.04 22.67
C GLY A 312 -13.22 -22.48 21.67
N ASP A 313 -12.94 -21.70 20.62
CA ASP A 313 -11.87 -22.00 19.67
C ASP A 313 -10.48 -21.79 20.32
N PHE A 314 -9.66 -22.84 20.31
CA PHE A 314 -8.29 -22.82 20.83
C PHE A 314 -7.30 -22.24 19.81
N GLN A 315 -7.56 -22.34 18.50
CA GLN A 315 -6.73 -21.74 17.47
C GLN A 315 -6.84 -20.22 17.52
N ALA A 316 -8.06 -19.69 17.61
CA ALA A 316 -8.30 -18.26 17.81
C ALA A 316 -7.63 -17.76 19.11
N SER A 317 -7.71 -18.54 20.20
CA SER A 317 -7.04 -18.20 21.47
C SER A 317 -5.52 -18.10 21.30
N PHE A 318 -4.91 -19.04 20.57
CA PHE A 318 -3.48 -19.02 20.31
C PHE A 318 -3.08 -17.84 19.40
N ASN A 319 -3.81 -17.63 18.30
CA ASN A 319 -3.57 -16.55 17.35
C ASN A 319 -3.67 -15.18 18.05
N LEU A 320 -4.69 -14.98 18.89
CA LEU A 320 -4.86 -13.74 19.66
C LEU A 320 -3.72 -13.55 20.68
N GLY A 321 -3.29 -14.63 21.34
CA GLY A 321 -2.12 -14.60 22.21
C GLY A 321 -0.84 -14.19 21.48
N ARG A 322 -0.62 -14.69 20.25
CA ARG A 322 0.50 -14.32 19.39
C ARG A 322 0.45 -12.85 18.97
N ILE A 323 -0.70 -12.38 18.52
CA ILE A 323 -0.93 -10.98 18.12
C ILE A 323 -0.58 -10.02 19.27
N TYR A 324 -1.05 -10.30 20.50
CA TYR A 324 -0.69 -9.48 21.67
C TYR A 324 0.78 -9.59 22.08
N TYR A 325 1.43 -10.74 21.84
CA TYR A 325 2.84 -10.96 22.20
C TYR A 325 3.81 -10.22 21.26
N GLU A 326 3.57 -10.35 19.96
CA GLU A 326 4.38 -9.74 18.89
C GLU A 326 4.09 -8.25 18.75
N GLY A 327 2.82 -7.85 18.91
CA GLY A 327 2.36 -6.51 18.57
C GLY A 327 2.25 -6.34 17.06
N GLN A 328 1.39 -5.43 16.64
CA GLN A 328 1.21 -5.08 15.23
C GLN A 328 0.91 -3.59 15.12
N ARG A 329 0.93 -3.05 13.91
CA ARG A 329 0.58 -1.64 13.65
C ARG A 329 -0.79 -1.31 14.26
N GLY A 330 -0.83 -0.31 15.15
CA GLY A 330 -2.04 0.09 15.89
C GLY A 330 -2.37 -0.77 17.12
N LEU A 331 -1.56 -1.79 17.42
CA LEU A 331 -1.66 -2.65 18.59
C LEU A 331 -0.29 -2.82 19.28
N ASP A 332 -0.09 -2.02 20.32
CA ASP A 332 1.02 -2.21 21.26
C ASP A 332 1.02 -3.62 21.87
N ARG A 333 2.22 -4.09 22.19
CA ARG A 333 2.44 -5.39 22.82
C ARG A 333 1.79 -5.45 24.21
N ASP A 334 0.87 -6.37 24.42
CA ASP A 334 0.30 -6.69 25.73
C ASP A 334 0.72 -8.10 26.16
N LEU A 335 1.83 -8.15 26.87
CA LEU A 335 2.42 -9.40 27.35
C LEU A 335 1.53 -10.08 28.42
N VAL A 336 0.71 -9.31 29.16
CA VAL A 336 -0.17 -9.85 30.19
C VAL A 336 -1.36 -10.56 29.55
N ALA A 337 -1.97 -9.93 28.55
CA ALA A 337 -3.03 -10.54 27.74
C ALA A 337 -2.51 -11.76 26.97
N ALA A 338 -1.36 -11.64 26.30
CA ALA A 338 -0.73 -12.76 25.59
C ALA A 338 -0.59 -14.01 26.47
N ARG A 339 0.03 -13.85 27.65
CA ARG A 339 0.19 -14.94 28.64
C ARG A 339 -1.15 -15.54 29.05
N ARG A 340 -2.19 -14.70 29.24
CA ARG A 340 -3.53 -15.16 29.62
C ARG A 340 -4.11 -16.08 28.56
N TYR A 341 -4.04 -15.69 27.29
CA TYR A 341 -4.53 -16.50 26.17
C TYR A 341 -3.71 -17.78 25.97
N PHE A 342 -2.38 -17.73 26.05
CA PHE A 342 -1.55 -18.95 25.99
C PHE A 342 -1.89 -19.92 27.14
N ARG A 343 -2.10 -19.42 28.36
CA ARG A 343 -2.55 -20.26 29.48
C ARG A 343 -3.94 -20.87 29.24
N LYS A 344 -4.88 -20.15 28.61
CA LYS A 344 -6.19 -20.71 28.23
C LYS A 344 -6.04 -21.92 27.32
N VAL A 345 -5.16 -21.85 26.31
CA VAL A 345 -4.88 -22.95 25.37
C VAL A 345 -4.26 -24.14 26.11
N VAL A 346 -3.19 -23.90 26.87
CA VAL A 346 -2.44 -24.95 27.58
C VAL A 346 -3.32 -25.68 28.60
N ASN A 347 -4.21 -24.97 29.30
CA ASN A 347 -5.14 -25.56 30.26
C ASN A 347 -6.23 -26.43 29.61
N LYS A 348 -6.45 -26.31 28.29
CA LYS A 348 -7.34 -27.20 27.54
C LYS A 348 -6.70 -28.54 27.18
N TYR A 349 -5.37 -28.67 27.27
CA TYR A 349 -4.68 -29.92 26.94
C TYR A 349 -4.03 -30.58 28.16
N TRP A 350 -3.41 -29.79 29.06
CA TRP A 350 -2.79 -30.30 30.28
C TRP A 350 -3.63 -29.98 31.52
N VAL A 351 -3.97 -31.01 32.30
CA VAL A 351 -4.73 -30.89 33.55
C VAL A 351 -3.81 -30.46 34.71
N LYS A 352 -4.38 -29.77 35.71
CA LYS A 352 -3.72 -29.45 36.99
C LYS A 352 -3.44 -30.76 37.76
N GLY A 353 -2.28 -31.36 37.48
CA GLY A 353 -1.88 -32.68 37.96
C GLY A 353 -0.86 -33.38 37.05
N GLY A 354 -0.63 -32.84 35.84
CA GLY A 354 0.38 -33.35 34.91
C GLY A 354 -0.14 -34.36 33.89
N GLY A 355 -1.40 -34.80 34.02
CA GLY A 355 -2.09 -35.61 33.02
C GLY A 355 -2.48 -34.82 31.76
N VAL A 356 -2.64 -35.53 30.65
CA VAL A 356 -3.23 -35.06 29.40
C VAL A 356 -4.73 -35.38 29.41
N ILE A 357 -5.55 -34.56 28.76
CA ILE A 357 -6.99 -34.86 28.63
C ILE A 357 -7.21 -36.10 27.75
N ASP A 358 -8.07 -37.01 28.20
CA ASP A 358 -8.46 -38.20 27.44
C ASP A 358 -9.15 -37.80 26.12
N ASN A 359 -8.74 -38.40 24.99
CA ASN A 359 -9.26 -38.13 23.63
C ASN A 359 -9.12 -36.67 23.14
N ALA A 360 -7.97 -36.02 23.42
CA ALA A 360 -7.69 -34.69 22.87
C ALA A 360 -7.56 -34.71 21.33
N PRO A 361 -8.12 -33.71 20.60
CA PRO A 361 -7.95 -33.61 19.16
C PRO A 361 -6.48 -33.31 18.81
N SER A 362 -5.97 -33.91 17.74
CA SER A 362 -4.58 -33.76 17.29
C SER A 362 -4.18 -32.30 17.04
N GLN A 363 -5.12 -31.49 16.53
CA GLN A 363 -4.90 -30.05 16.33
C GLN A 363 -4.67 -29.31 17.65
N LEU A 364 -5.38 -29.68 18.74
CA LEU A 364 -5.19 -29.07 20.04
C LEU A 364 -3.81 -29.39 20.61
N GLU A 365 -3.30 -30.60 20.39
CA GLU A 365 -1.94 -30.98 20.79
C GLU A 365 -0.88 -30.08 20.15
N VAL A 366 -0.96 -29.86 18.84
CA VAL A 366 -0.03 -28.99 18.09
C VAL A 366 -0.13 -27.53 18.56
N VAL A 367 -1.34 -27.03 18.81
CA VAL A 367 -1.53 -25.63 19.25
C VAL A 367 -1.10 -25.46 20.71
N ALA A 368 -1.35 -26.44 21.56
CA ALA A 368 -0.91 -26.46 22.95
C ALA A 368 0.61 -26.55 23.06
N SER A 369 1.28 -27.33 22.22
CA SER A 369 2.75 -27.41 22.16
C SER A 369 3.35 -26.06 21.77
N LYS A 370 2.81 -25.39 20.75
CA LYS A 370 3.22 -24.02 20.36
C LYS A 370 3.00 -23.03 21.50
N ALA A 371 1.83 -23.04 22.15
CA ALA A 371 1.55 -22.18 23.29
C ALA A 371 2.51 -22.42 24.47
N ALA A 372 2.91 -23.69 24.72
CA ALA A 372 3.93 -24.02 25.70
C ALA A 372 5.31 -23.44 25.31
N GLY A 373 5.68 -23.49 24.04
CA GLY A 373 6.90 -22.85 23.52
C GLY A 373 6.92 -21.34 23.76
N TYR A 374 5.80 -20.64 23.51
CA TYR A 374 5.67 -19.20 23.84
C TYR A 374 5.74 -18.95 25.34
N LEU A 375 5.05 -19.72 26.19
CA LEU A 375 5.15 -19.57 27.64
C LEU A 375 6.58 -19.79 28.13
N GLY A 376 7.28 -20.81 27.63
CA GLY A 376 8.69 -21.06 27.92
C GLY A 376 9.57 -19.88 27.54
N ARG A 377 9.36 -19.32 26.34
CA ARG A 377 10.04 -18.10 25.87
C ARG A 377 9.77 -16.91 26.77
N MET A 378 8.54 -16.70 27.22
CA MET A 378 8.19 -15.61 28.13
C MET A 378 8.94 -15.70 29.46
N TYR A 379 9.01 -16.89 30.07
CA TYR A 379 9.78 -17.08 31.31
C TYR A 379 11.30 -17.03 31.09
N LEU A 380 11.81 -17.48 29.94
CA LEU A 380 13.23 -17.37 29.59
C LEU A 380 13.67 -15.92 29.48
N ARG A 381 12.83 -15.08 28.87
CA ARG A 381 13.13 -13.67 28.60
C ARG A 381 12.74 -12.71 29.73
N GLY A 382 11.78 -13.10 30.57
CA GLY A 382 11.12 -12.17 31.50
C GLY A 382 10.08 -11.28 30.82
N ASP A 383 9.49 -11.73 29.70
CA ASP A 383 8.50 -10.94 28.96
C ASP A 383 7.14 -10.96 29.69
N GLY A 384 6.79 -9.85 30.36
CA GLY A 384 5.53 -9.71 31.10
C GLY A 384 5.43 -10.60 32.35
N VAL A 385 6.53 -11.22 32.75
CA VAL A 385 6.71 -12.09 33.91
C VAL A 385 8.10 -11.90 34.48
N GLU A 386 8.31 -12.23 35.76
CA GLU A 386 9.66 -12.37 36.28
C GLU A 386 10.39 -13.51 35.55
N GLN A 387 11.66 -13.28 35.23
CA GLN A 387 12.49 -14.28 34.57
C GLN A 387 12.66 -15.50 35.48
N ASP A 388 12.35 -16.69 34.94
CA ASP A 388 12.38 -17.94 35.69
C ASP A 388 12.79 -19.08 34.76
N PHE A 389 14.08 -19.45 34.82
CA PHE A 389 14.66 -20.49 33.97
C PHE A 389 14.09 -21.88 34.26
N GLU A 390 13.70 -22.15 35.50
CA GLU A 390 13.13 -23.44 35.88
C GLU A 390 11.74 -23.64 35.26
N ARG A 391 10.89 -22.61 35.33
CA ARG A 391 9.60 -22.61 34.63
C ARG A 391 9.78 -22.61 33.12
N ALA A 392 10.76 -21.88 32.58
CA ALA A 392 11.06 -21.91 31.16
C ALA A 392 11.37 -23.34 30.69
N ARG A 393 12.29 -24.03 31.38
CA ARG A 393 12.64 -25.43 31.12
C ARG A 393 11.45 -26.37 31.25
N PHE A 394 10.61 -26.16 32.27
CA PHE A 394 9.38 -26.95 32.45
C PHE A 394 8.47 -26.87 31.21
N TRP A 395 8.21 -25.67 30.70
CA TRP A 395 7.37 -25.48 29.51
C TRP A 395 8.03 -25.99 28.23
N PHE A 396 9.33 -25.74 28.04
CA PHE A 396 10.06 -26.27 26.89
C PHE A 396 10.07 -27.79 26.87
N ASN A 397 10.27 -28.46 28.01
CA ASN A 397 10.20 -29.92 28.08
C ASN A 397 8.81 -30.47 27.71
N ARG A 398 7.73 -29.73 27.97
CA ARG A 398 6.39 -30.11 27.51
C ARG A 398 6.25 -30.00 25.99
N GLY A 399 6.74 -28.91 25.39
CA GLY A 399 6.73 -28.73 23.93
C GLY A 399 7.63 -29.74 23.20
N ILE A 400 8.82 -30.03 23.73
CA ILE A 400 9.77 -30.98 23.14
C ILE A 400 9.21 -32.40 23.09
N LYS A 401 8.45 -32.83 24.11
CA LYS A 401 7.76 -34.14 24.09
C LYS A 401 6.79 -34.29 22.91
N LEU A 402 6.30 -33.17 22.40
CA LEU A 402 5.40 -33.06 21.24
C LEU A 402 6.15 -32.62 19.96
N GLY A 403 7.49 -32.62 19.98
CA GLY A 403 8.32 -32.29 18.82
C GLY A 403 8.38 -30.79 18.46
N GLU A 404 7.95 -29.88 19.31
CA GLU A 404 7.76 -28.47 18.94
C GLU A 404 9.07 -27.66 18.81
N ALA A 405 9.22 -26.97 17.67
CA ALA A 405 10.47 -26.30 17.27
C ALA A 405 10.90 -25.14 18.19
N GLN A 406 10.00 -24.26 18.64
CA GLN A 406 10.34 -23.14 19.53
C GLN A 406 10.89 -23.63 20.87
N SER A 407 10.36 -24.74 21.37
CA SER A 407 10.78 -25.36 22.63
C SER A 407 12.12 -26.05 22.51
N GLN A 408 12.36 -26.75 21.40
CA GLN A 408 13.67 -27.32 21.08
C GLN A 408 14.73 -26.20 20.96
N PHE A 409 14.41 -25.13 20.23
CA PHE A 409 15.27 -23.95 20.14
C PHE A 409 15.50 -23.30 21.51
N GLY A 410 14.44 -23.07 22.30
CA GLY A 410 14.51 -22.43 23.60
C GLY A 410 15.38 -23.19 24.59
N LEU A 411 15.22 -24.52 24.70
CA LEU A 411 16.08 -25.34 25.54
C LEU A 411 17.51 -25.45 24.97
N GLY A 412 17.67 -25.51 23.65
CA GLY A 412 18.96 -25.46 22.97
C GLY A 412 19.74 -24.19 23.34
N MET A 413 19.09 -23.04 23.31
CA MET A 413 19.64 -21.75 23.74
C MET A 413 20.03 -21.73 25.22
N MET A 414 19.19 -22.33 26.09
CA MET A 414 19.52 -22.47 27.51
C MET A 414 20.78 -23.30 27.74
N LEU A 415 20.94 -24.42 27.01
CA LEU A 415 22.13 -25.29 27.10
C LEU A 415 23.36 -24.67 26.44
N LEU A 416 23.19 -23.88 25.38
CA LEU A 416 24.29 -23.23 24.67
C LEU A 416 24.95 -22.14 25.53
N HIS A 417 24.13 -21.26 26.12
CA HIS A 417 24.61 -20.12 26.90
C HIS A 417 24.72 -20.40 28.41
N GLY A 418 24.10 -21.47 28.90
CA GLY A 418 24.13 -21.85 30.32
C GLY A 418 23.07 -21.13 31.17
N TYR A 419 21.88 -20.87 30.61
CA TYR A 419 20.80 -20.20 31.33
C TYR A 419 20.10 -21.18 32.29
N GLY A 420 20.28 -20.98 33.60
CA GLY A 420 19.67 -21.82 34.65
C GLY A 420 20.21 -23.25 34.75
N GLN A 421 21.22 -23.60 33.96
CA GLN A 421 21.84 -24.94 33.94
C GLN A 421 23.24 -24.87 33.31
N PRO A 422 24.14 -25.83 33.56
CA PRO A 422 25.47 -25.83 32.97
C PRO A 422 25.41 -25.97 31.45
N LYS A 423 26.41 -25.37 30.78
CA LYS A 423 26.54 -25.42 29.31
C LYS A 423 26.70 -26.88 28.84
N ASN A 424 25.98 -27.25 27.79
CA ASN A 424 26.13 -28.54 27.12
C ASN A 424 25.97 -28.36 25.61
N LEU A 425 27.09 -28.19 24.93
CA LEU A 425 27.12 -27.91 23.49
C LEU A 425 26.54 -29.06 22.66
N ALA A 426 26.90 -30.31 22.96
CA ALA A 426 26.45 -31.46 22.19
C ALA A 426 24.91 -31.59 22.17
N ARG A 427 24.28 -31.49 23.35
CA ARG A 427 22.83 -31.54 23.47
C ARG A 427 22.16 -30.29 22.91
N ALA A 428 22.80 -29.12 23.03
CA ALA A 428 22.29 -27.89 22.42
C ALA A 428 22.24 -28.01 20.89
N THR A 429 23.33 -28.49 20.27
CA THR A 429 23.42 -28.68 18.81
C THR A 429 22.39 -29.69 18.30
N GLU A 430 22.15 -30.79 19.02
CA GLU A 430 21.11 -31.77 18.68
C GLU A 430 19.71 -31.13 18.64
N LEU A 431 19.36 -30.38 19.69
CA LEU A 431 18.07 -29.67 19.75
C LEU A 431 17.94 -28.57 18.70
N LEU A 432 19.03 -27.84 18.41
CA LEU A 432 19.05 -26.83 17.36
C LEU A 432 18.88 -27.45 15.98
N LYS A 433 19.51 -28.60 15.69
CA LYS A 433 19.31 -29.36 14.44
C LYS A 433 17.85 -29.82 14.30
N ALA A 434 17.24 -30.32 15.36
CA ALA A 434 15.83 -30.73 15.36
C ALA A 434 14.88 -29.54 15.08
N ALA A 435 15.17 -28.36 15.64
CA ALA A 435 14.40 -27.15 15.38
C ALA A 435 14.64 -26.59 13.96
N ALA A 436 15.88 -26.62 13.49
CA ALA A 436 16.28 -26.22 12.14
C ALA A 436 15.59 -27.06 11.07
N GLY A 437 15.48 -28.38 11.27
CA GLY A 437 14.76 -29.29 10.37
C GLY A 437 13.25 -29.00 10.25
N GLN A 438 12.69 -28.20 11.16
CA GLN A 438 11.31 -27.69 11.12
C GLN A 438 11.23 -26.26 10.57
N ASN A 439 12.27 -25.79 9.88
CA ASN A 439 12.39 -24.44 9.32
C ASN A 439 12.35 -23.32 10.37
N HIS A 440 12.81 -23.58 11.61
CA HIS A 440 12.88 -22.53 12.62
C HIS A 440 14.05 -21.57 12.35
N ALA A 441 13.75 -20.38 11.82
CA ALA A 441 14.75 -19.41 11.36
C ALA A 441 15.83 -19.08 12.41
N SER A 442 15.44 -18.83 13.67
CA SER A 442 16.40 -18.50 14.74
C SER A 442 17.32 -19.68 15.11
N ALA A 443 16.84 -20.93 14.97
CA ALA A 443 17.67 -22.11 15.21
C ALA A 443 18.68 -22.28 14.07
N ASN A 444 18.26 -22.05 12.83
CA ASN A 444 19.14 -22.03 11.67
C ASN A 444 20.27 -21.01 11.82
N VAL A 445 19.99 -19.80 12.33
CA VAL A 445 21.05 -18.80 12.60
C VAL A 445 22.08 -19.31 13.60
N GLN A 446 21.62 -19.85 14.73
CA GLN A 446 22.54 -20.32 15.77
C GLN A 446 23.32 -21.56 15.33
N LEU A 447 22.68 -22.46 14.58
CA LEU A 447 23.35 -23.62 14.00
C LEU A 447 24.38 -23.20 12.95
N GLY A 448 24.05 -22.22 12.10
CA GLY A 448 24.96 -21.66 11.12
C GLY A 448 26.16 -20.96 11.77
N ALA A 449 25.95 -20.22 12.85
CA ALA A 449 27.04 -19.62 13.63
C ALA A 449 27.97 -20.69 14.22
N LEU A 450 27.41 -21.79 14.76
CA LEU A 450 28.20 -22.92 15.27
C LEU A 450 29.02 -23.62 14.18
N TYR A 451 28.52 -23.68 12.95
CA TYR A 451 29.27 -24.22 11.81
C TYR A 451 30.36 -23.25 11.33
N LEU A 452 30.09 -21.94 11.30
CA LEU A 452 31.12 -20.93 11.00
C LEU A 452 32.26 -20.97 12.01
N ASP A 453 31.96 -21.14 13.31
CA ASP A 453 32.97 -21.22 14.38
C ASP A 453 33.89 -22.45 14.21
N GLN A 454 33.42 -23.54 13.60
CA GLN A 454 34.23 -24.72 13.29
C GLN A 454 35.19 -24.49 12.11
N GLY A 455 34.75 -23.69 11.12
CA GLY A 455 35.61 -23.18 10.05
C GLY A 455 36.03 -24.17 8.97
N GLY A 456 35.55 -25.42 8.98
CA GLY A 456 35.80 -26.39 7.92
C GLY A 456 35.13 -25.98 6.60
N PRO A 457 35.65 -26.40 5.42
CA PRO A 457 35.07 -26.03 4.13
C PRO A 457 33.63 -26.57 3.94
N GLU A 458 33.34 -27.74 4.49
CA GLU A 458 31.97 -28.29 4.51
C GLU A 458 31.08 -27.54 5.51
N ASP A 459 31.63 -27.14 6.66
CA ASP A 459 30.92 -26.37 7.67
C ASP A 459 30.54 -24.97 7.16
N ILE A 460 31.42 -24.32 6.40
CA ILE A 460 31.11 -23.02 5.76
C ILE A 460 29.94 -23.16 4.79
N ARG A 461 29.86 -24.26 4.03
CA ARG A 461 28.71 -24.53 3.14
C ARG A 461 27.44 -24.78 3.95
N ALA A 462 27.52 -25.62 4.99
CA ALA A 462 26.38 -25.89 5.86
C ALA A 462 25.87 -24.62 6.58
N ALA A 463 26.78 -23.78 7.05
CA ALA A 463 26.46 -22.49 7.66
C ALA A 463 25.72 -21.59 6.69
N ASN A 464 26.22 -21.55 5.45
CA ASN A 464 25.65 -20.75 4.40
C ASN A 464 24.19 -21.17 4.09
N ASP A 465 23.94 -22.47 3.93
CA ASP A 465 22.60 -23.01 3.70
C ASP A 465 21.66 -22.66 4.87
N CYS A 466 22.15 -22.76 6.11
CA CYS A 466 21.38 -22.38 7.29
C CYS A 466 21.00 -20.89 7.27
N PHE A 467 21.95 -19.99 6.94
CA PHE A 467 21.66 -18.57 6.89
C PHE A 467 20.74 -18.19 5.72
N GLU A 468 20.87 -18.81 4.54
CA GLU A 468 19.94 -18.60 3.44
C GLU A 468 18.51 -18.98 3.84
N GLN A 469 18.33 -20.15 4.46
CA GLN A 469 17.02 -20.59 4.94
C GLN A 469 16.44 -19.61 5.97
N ALA A 470 17.25 -19.16 6.93
CA ALA A 470 16.79 -18.19 7.92
C ALA A 470 16.52 -16.79 7.33
N ALA A 471 17.28 -16.36 6.32
CA ALA A 471 17.10 -15.09 5.64
C ALA A 471 15.82 -15.06 4.79
N ARG A 472 15.37 -16.20 4.24
CA ARG A 472 14.06 -16.34 3.57
C ARG A 472 12.89 -16.00 4.49
N TYR A 473 13.02 -16.31 5.78
CA TYR A 473 12.04 -15.92 6.81
C TYR A 473 12.30 -14.54 7.42
N GLY A 474 13.19 -13.75 6.81
CA GLY A 474 13.43 -12.36 7.18
C GLY A 474 14.23 -12.14 8.46
N ASN A 475 14.92 -13.16 9.00
CA ASN A 475 15.74 -13.00 10.21
C ASN A 475 16.93 -12.04 9.97
N ILE A 476 17.08 -11.05 10.86
CA ILE A 476 18.04 -9.96 10.72
C ILE A 476 19.49 -10.45 10.91
N GLU A 477 19.75 -11.32 11.89
CA GLU A 477 21.10 -11.86 12.10
C GLU A 477 21.53 -12.77 10.93
N ALA A 478 20.60 -13.54 10.35
CA ALA A 478 20.89 -14.34 9.16
C ALA A 478 21.38 -13.48 7.99
N GLN A 479 20.64 -12.40 7.69
CA GLN A 479 21.01 -11.45 6.64
C GLN A 479 22.36 -10.79 6.93
N TYR A 480 22.64 -10.45 8.20
CA TYR A 480 23.93 -9.90 8.61
C TYR A 480 25.08 -10.89 8.36
N TYR A 481 24.95 -12.15 8.78
CA TYR A 481 25.99 -13.16 8.54
C TYR A 481 26.22 -13.41 7.05
N LEU A 482 25.16 -13.47 6.24
CA LEU A 482 25.30 -13.56 4.78
C LEU A 482 26.05 -12.35 4.21
N ALA A 483 25.75 -11.14 4.69
CA ALA A 483 26.45 -9.93 4.27
C ALA A 483 27.95 -9.99 4.63
N GLU A 484 28.28 -10.40 5.85
CA GLU A 484 29.67 -10.57 6.30
C GLU A 484 30.41 -11.61 5.44
N MET A 485 29.83 -12.79 5.25
CA MET A 485 30.41 -13.85 4.41
C MET A 485 30.66 -13.38 2.98
N ILE A 486 29.69 -12.72 2.35
CA ILE A 486 29.83 -12.20 0.97
C ILE A 486 30.83 -11.05 0.90
N SER A 487 30.85 -10.15 1.88
CA SER A 487 31.78 -9.01 1.88
C SER A 487 33.25 -9.46 2.02
N HIS A 488 33.49 -10.50 2.82
CA HIS A 488 34.81 -11.05 3.08
C HIS A 488 35.22 -12.17 2.10
N GLY A 489 34.28 -12.70 1.31
CA GLY A 489 34.53 -13.80 0.36
C GLY A 489 34.68 -15.17 1.05
N VAL A 490 33.96 -15.38 2.16
CA VAL A 490 33.98 -16.64 2.92
C VAL A 490 32.87 -17.55 2.39
N GLY A 491 33.24 -18.65 1.74
CA GLY A 491 32.30 -19.63 1.18
C GLY A 491 31.60 -19.20 -0.12
N ARG A 492 31.78 -17.94 -0.55
CA ARG A 492 31.28 -17.36 -1.81
C ARG A 492 32.27 -16.34 -2.37
N ASP A 493 32.11 -16.00 -3.64
CA ASP A 493 32.81 -14.88 -4.25
C ASP A 493 32.37 -13.53 -3.66
N ARG A 494 33.33 -12.61 -3.55
CA ARG A 494 33.06 -11.26 -3.04
C ARG A 494 32.15 -10.52 -4.01
N SER A 495 30.98 -10.12 -3.54
CA SER A 495 30.02 -9.30 -4.30
C SER A 495 29.56 -8.11 -3.47
N CYS A 496 29.97 -6.91 -3.88
CA CYS A 496 29.59 -5.69 -3.17
C CYS A 496 28.08 -5.45 -3.23
N THR A 497 27.44 -5.68 -4.38
CA THR A 497 26.02 -5.38 -4.58
C THR A 497 25.12 -6.25 -3.72
N GLN A 498 25.45 -7.55 -3.61
CA GLN A 498 24.71 -8.48 -2.76
C GLN A 498 24.96 -8.22 -1.27
N ALA A 499 26.21 -7.96 -0.87
CA ALA A 499 26.51 -7.60 0.52
C ALA A 499 25.79 -6.30 0.91
N LEU A 500 25.79 -5.30 0.03
CA LEU A 500 25.08 -4.05 0.23
C LEU A 500 23.57 -4.26 0.41
N SER A 501 22.92 -5.12 -0.40
CA SER A 501 21.49 -5.38 -0.23
C SER A 501 21.15 -6.02 1.12
N PHE A 502 21.99 -6.94 1.60
CA PHE A 502 21.79 -7.57 2.91
C PHE A 502 22.05 -6.58 4.06
N TYR A 503 23.16 -5.84 4.05
CA TYR A 503 23.40 -4.82 5.09
C TYR A 503 22.33 -3.74 5.11
N ARG A 504 21.87 -3.31 3.93
CA ARG A 504 20.75 -2.37 3.81
C ARG A 504 19.48 -2.93 4.43
N SER A 505 19.13 -4.20 4.15
CA SER A 505 17.95 -4.85 4.74
C SER A 505 18.03 -4.92 6.26
N VAL A 506 19.20 -5.23 6.83
CA VAL A 506 19.44 -5.24 8.28
C VAL A 506 19.27 -3.86 8.88
N ALA A 507 19.90 -2.84 8.27
CA ALA A 507 19.83 -1.46 8.73
C ALA A 507 18.39 -0.92 8.70
N GLU A 508 17.64 -1.20 7.62
CA GLU A 508 16.26 -0.72 7.47
C GLU A 508 15.30 -1.36 8.48
N LYS A 509 15.46 -2.66 8.78
CA LYS A 509 14.61 -3.39 9.72
C LYS A 509 14.80 -2.98 11.18
N ALA A 510 15.98 -2.50 11.57
CA ALA A 510 16.28 -2.05 12.92
C ALA A 510 15.77 -0.62 13.19
N GLU A 511 14.47 -0.42 12.94
CA GLU A 511 13.82 0.89 12.97
C GLU A 511 14.05 1.67 14.26
N PRO A 512 13.93 1.08 15.48
CA PRO A 512 14.09 1.85 16.73
C PRO A 512 15.46 2.50 16.94
N VAL A 513 16.49 2.02 16.25
CA VAL A 513 17.87 2.53 16.36
C VAL A 513 18.18 3.56 15.28
N VAL A 514 17.63 3.38 14.08
CA VAL A 514 18.04 4.13 12.89
C VAL A 514 17.07 5.25 12.56
N SER A 515 15.76 5.06 12.75
CA SER A 515 14.72 5.95 12.20
C SER A 515 13.71 6.40 13.25
N SER A 516 13.00 7.49 12.96
CA SER A 516 12.00 8.09 13.84
C SER A 516 10.57 7.73 13.42
N TRP A 517 10.35 6.51 12.91
CA TRP A 517 9.04 6.05 12.42
C TRP A 517 7.92 6.18 13.45
N LEU A 518 8.14 5.70 14.68
CA LEU A 518 7.15 5.76 15.74
C LEU A 518 6.69 7.19 16.01
N SER A 519 7.66 8.10 16.13
CA SER A 519 7.43 9.54 16.33
C SER A 519 6.68 10.18 15.16
N ALA A 520 7.03 9.83 13.92
CA ALA A 520 6.36 10.34 12.72
C ALA A 520 4.90 9.86 12.62
N ASN A 521 4.68 8.58 12.91
CA ASN A 521 3.37 7.94 12.89
C ASN A 521 2.46 8.55 13.96
N HIS A 522 2.94 8.72 15.19
CA HIS A 522 2.16 9.35 16.26
C HIS A 522 1.79 10.80 15.93
N ALA A 523 2.73 11.62 15.44
CA ALA A 523 2.42 12.98 15.01
C ALA A 523 1.34 13.01 13.91
N TYR A 524 1.39 12.06 12.97
CA TYR A 524 0.39 11.94 11.91
C TYR A 524 -0.99 11.53 12.46
N GLU A 525 -1.03 10.55 13.37
CA GLU A 525 -2.26 10.09 14.03
C GLU A 525 -2.91 11.17 14.90
N ASP A 526 -2.11 12.00 15.56
CA ASP A 526 -2.54 13.15 16.34
C ASP A 526 -3.11 14.28 15.45
N GLY A 527 -2.78 14.26 14.16
CA GLY A 527 -3.18 15.26 13.17
C GLY A 527 -2.21 16.43 13.04
N ASP A 528 -1.03 16.34 13.64
CA ASP A 528 0.08 17.28 13.41
C ASP A 528 0.85 16.89 12.15
N ILE A 529 0.30 17.29 11.01
CA ILE A 529 0.86 16.94 9.70
C ILE A 529 2.21 17.63 9.45
N GLU A 530 2.45 18.82 10.01
CA GLU A 530 3.72 19.54 9.82
C GLU A 530 4.86 18.83 10.55
N ALA A 531 4.65 18.44 11.81
CA ALA A 531 5.65 17.67 12.56
C ALA A 531 5.88 16.27 11.96
N ALA A 532 4.80 15.59 11.55
CA ALA A 532 4.89 14.30 10.89
C ALA A 532 5.69 14.39 9.58
N PHE A 533 5.40 15.39 8.75
CA PHE A 533 6.12 15.65 7.51
C PHE A 533 7.62 15.82 7.75
N LEU A 534 8.04 16.61 8.74
CA LEU A 534 9.46 16.82 9.05
C LEU A 534 10.16 15.54 9.53
N GLN A 535 9.48 14.69 10.29
CA GLN A 535 10.01 13.39 10.72
C GLN A 535 10.13 12.39 9.55
N TYR A 536 9.12 12.32 8.69
CA TYR A 536 9.20 11.51 7.47
C TYR A 536 10.28 12.03 6.54
N LEU A 537 10.50 13.34 6.45
CA LEU A 537 11.54 13.95 5.63
C LEU A 537 12.94 13.48 6.04
N GLY A 538 13.26 13.52 7.34
CA GLY A 538 14.52 13.00 7.87
C GLY A 538 14.72 11.50 7.57
N THR A 539 13.66 10.72 7.69
CA THR A 539 13.67 9.28 7.39
C THR A 539 13.75 8.99 5.88
N ALA A 540 13.16 9.84 5.04
CA ALA A 540 13.22 9.74 3.58
C ALA A 540 14.65 10.02 3.07
N GLU A 541 15.38 10.94 3.71
CA GLU A 541 16.80 11.20 3.43
C GLU A 541 17.73 10.05 3.86
N GLN A 542 17.32 9.22 4.82
CA GLN A 542 18.03 7.98 5.17
C GLN A 542 17.87 6.90 4.08
N GLY A 543 16.96 7.09 3.12
CA GLY A 543 16.79 6.19 1.97
C GLY A 543 15.58 5.26 2.03
N TYR A 544 14.75 5.34 3.08
CA TYR A 544 13.55 4.52 3.20
C TYR A 544 12.51 4.90 2.12
N GLU A 545 12.20 3.96 1.22
CA GLU A 545 11.19 4.14 0.17
C GLU A 545 9.82 4.57 0.74
N LYS A 546 9.33 3.87 1.77
CA LYS A 546 8.04 4.16 2.40
C LYS A 546 7.96 5.60 2.91
N ALA A 547 9.06 6.14 3.43
CA ALA A 547 9.10 7.51 3.92
C ALA A 547 9.13 8.52 2.76
N GLN A 548 9.82 8.20 1.67
CA GLN A 548 9.82 9.01 0.45
C GLN A 548 8.41 9.09 -0.14
N ASN A 549 7.69 7.97 -0.19
CA ASN A 549 6.28 7.94 -0.56
C ASN A 549 5.42 8.82 0.38
N ASN A 550 5.58 8.69 1.69
CA ASN A 550 4.83 9.49 2.67
C ASN A 550 5.06 10.99 2.50
N VAL A 551 6.32 11.41 2.34
CA VAL A 551 6.67 12.82 2.10
C VAL A 551 6.01 13.32 0.81
N ALA A 552 6.11 12.56 -0.27
CA ALA A 552 5.51 12.94 -1.55
C ALA A 552 3.97 13.00 -1.47
N PHE A 553 3.33 12.04 -0.80
CA PHE A 553 1.88 11.99 -0.60
C PHE A 553 1.34 13.13 0.29
N LEU A 554 2.15 13.63 1.23
CA LEU A 554 1.80 14.79 2.05
C LEU A 554 1.96 16.11 1.30
N LEU A 555 2.94 16.20 0.39
CA LEU A 555 3.16 17.36 -0.47
C LEU A 555 2.19 17.42 -1.66
N ASP A 556 1.62 16.28 -2.06
CA ASP A 556 0.74 16.20 -3.22
C ASP A 556 -0.59 16.93 -2.97
N ALA A 557 -0.72 18.11 -3.57
CA ALA A 557 -1.88 18.99 -3.41
C ALA A 557 -3.12 18.50 -4.19
N GLN A 558 -2.95 17.65 -5.21
CA GLN A 558 -4.00 17.22 -6.13
C GLN A 558 -4.52 15.81 -5.82
N LYS A 559 -5.31 15.69 -4.74
CA LYS A 559 -5.97 14.41 -4.39
C LYS A 559 -7.31 14.18 -5.12
N SER A 560 -7.86 15.19 -5.80
CA SER A 560 -9.16 15.11 -6.48
C SER A 560 -9.18 15.92 -7.77
N LEU A 561 -9.45 15.27 -8.91
CA LEU A 561 -9.58 15.92 -10.23
C LEU A 561 -10.89 16.73 -10.39
N LEU A 562 -11.89 16.47 -9.55
CA LEU A 562 -13.15 17.23 -9.51
C LEU A 562 -13.02 18.38 -8.52
N PRO A 563 -12.91 19.64 -8.97
CA PRO A 563 -13.02 20.80 -8.09
C PRO A 563 -14.49 20.92 -7.67
N LEU A 564 -14.85 20.29 -6.56
CA LEU A 564 -16.13 20.59 -5.92
C LEU A 564 -16.11 22.06 -5.49
N PRO A 565 -17.20 22.83 -5.69
CA PRO A 565 -17.26 24.22 -5.27
C PRO A 565 -16.90 24.38 -3.79
N ASP A 566 -16.17 25.45 -3.43
CA ASP A 566 -15.69 25.68 -2.06
C ASP A 566 -16.81 25.74 -1.01
N TRP A 567 -18.03 26.08 -1.42
CA TRP A 567 -19.21 26.06 -0.54
C TRP A 567 -19.69 24.65 -0.20
N LEU A 568 -19.39 23.67 -1.06
CA LEU A 568 -19.66 22.25 -0.85
C LEU A 568 -18.51 21.55 -0.12
N THR A 569 -17.28 22.06 -0.31
CA THR A 569 -16.07 21.53 0.32
C THR A 569 -15.29 22.63 1.03
N ARG A 570 -15.48 22.73 2.36
CA ARG A 570 -14.64 23.60 3.18
C ARG A 570 -13.27 22.96 3.36
N LYS A 571 -12.43 22.96 2.32
CA LYS A 571 -11.04 22.49 2.40
C LYS A 571 -10.28 23.39 3.38
N SER A 572 -9.67 22.80 4.39
CA SER A 572 -8.70 23.51 5.23
C SER A 572 -7.53 23.96 4.34
N PRO A 573 -7.05 25.21 4.45
CA PRO A 573 -5.89 25.64 3.68
C PRO A 573 -4.69 24.74 4.01
N THR A 574 -3.99 24.26 2.97
CA THR A 574 -2.77 23.48 3.16
C THR A 574 -1.71 24.35 3.85
N PRO A 575 -1.02 23.86 4.89
CA PRO A 575 0.06 24.59 5.53
C PRO A 575 1.14 25.00 4.51
N LYS A 576 1.74 26.19 4.70
CA LYS A 576 2.77 26.73 3.80
C LYS A 576 3.96 25.79 3.64
N LEU A 577 4.30 25.04 4.69
CA LEU A 577 5.40 24.07 4.68
C LEU A 577 5.18 22.94 3.67
N LEU A 578 3.91 22.57 3.40
CA LEU A 578 3.56 21.48 2.49
C LEU A 578 3.37 21.95 1.05
N GLN A 579 3.49 23.24 0.77
CA GLN A 579 3.30 23.82 -0.56
C GLN A 579 4.62 23.83 -1.35
N ASP A 580 5.21 22.65 -1.55
CA ASP A 580 6.41 22.47 -2.37
C ASP A 580 6.26 21.30 -3.36
N PRO A 581 5.69 21.55 -4.56
CA PRO A 581 5.51 20.51 -5.56
C PRO A 581 6.83 20.02 -6.16
N SER A 582 7.89 20.85 -6.14
CA SER A 582 9.20 20.47 -6.67
C SER A 582 9.86 19.40 -5.79
N LEU A 583 9.74 19.56 -4.47
CA LEU A 583 10.16 18.56 -3.51
C LEU A 583 9.31 17.28 -3.61
N GLY A 584 8.00 17.43 -3.85
CA GLY A 584 7.08 16.32 -4.13
C GLY A 584 7.55 15.46 -5.30
N LEU A 585 7.90 16.09 -6.44
CA LEU A 585 8.44 15.40 -7.61
C LEU A 585 9.71 14.61 -7.28
N ILE A 586 10.66 15.23 -6.57
CA ILE A 586 11.92 14.59 -6.18
C ILE A 586 11.66 13.30 -5.40
N TYR A 587 10.73 13.33 -4.44
CA TYR A 587 10.44 12.15 -3.62
C TYR A 587 9.62 11.09 -4.35
N TRP A 588 8.70 11.48 -5.26
CA TRP A 588 8.08 10.51 -6.17
C TRP A 588 9.13 9.80 -7.03
N THR A 589 10.11 10.54 -7.58
CA THR A 589 11.22 9.96 -8.35
C THR A 589 12.11 9.03 -7.51
N ARG A 590 12.38 9.37 -6.25
CA ARG A 590 13.20 8.52 -5.39
C ARG A 590 12.47 7.23 -5.02
N SER A 591 11.18 7.34 -4.67
CA SER A 591 10.31 6.20 -4.37
C SER A 591 10.16 5.28 -5.60
N SER A 592 9.92 5.83 -6.79
CA SER A 592 9.78 5.06 -8.03
C SER A 592 11.05 4.30 -8.39
N ARG A 593 12.24 4.91 -8.22
CA ARG A 593 13.54 4.26 -8.45
C ARG A 593 13.83 3.10 -7.48
N GLN A 594 13.05 2.98 -6.40
CA GLN A 594 13.12 1.86 -5.47
C GLN A 594 12.07 0.78 -5.74
N GLY A 595 11.30 0.89 -6.83
CA GLY A 595 10.33 -0.10 -7.28
C GLY A 595 8.88 0.21 -6.94
N ASN A 596 8.56 1.40 -6.42
CA ASN A 596 7.17 1.78 -6.17
C ASN A 596 6.48 2.21 -7.49
N ILE A 597 5.51 1.40 -7.91
CA ILE A 597 4.82 1.52 -9.19
C ILE A 597 3.89 2.74 -9.19
N ASP A 598 3.09 2.92 -8.13
CA ASP A 598 2.18 4.08 -8.02
C ASP A 598 2.96 5.41 -8.00
N SER A 599 4.15 5.40 -7.41
CA SER A 599 5.07 6.55 -7.44
C SER A 599 5.59 6.84 -8.85
N LEU A 600 5.80 5.80 -9.68
CA LEU A 600 6.21 5.94 -11.08
C LEU A 600 5.09 6.56 -11.92
N VAL A 601 3.85 6.11 -11.74
CA VAL A 601 2.68 6.70 -12.43
C VAL A 601 2.49 8.16 -11.99
N LYS A 602 2.60 8.47 -10.68
CA LYS A 602 2.51 9.85 -10.19
C LYS A 602 3.62 10.75 -10.70
N MET A 603 4.84 10.23 -10.84
CA MET A 603 5.93 10.96 -11.47
C MET A 603 5.58 11.33 -12.92
N GLY A 604 4.93 10.42 -13.66
CA GLY A 604 4.37 10.69 -14.98
C GLY A 604 3.33 11.81 -14.97
N ASP A 605 2.37 11.77 -14.02
CA ASP A 605 1.35 12.81 -13.86
C ASP A 605 1.97 14.20 -13.60
N TYR A 606 3.04 14.26 -12.78
CA TYR A 606 3.74 15.51 -12.50
C TYR A 606 4.42 16.10 -13.75
N TYR A 607 5.07 15.25 -14.55
CA TYR A 607 5.66 15.68 -15.83
C TYR A 607 4.59 16.10 -16.84
N LEU A 608 3.48 15.38 -16.92
CA LEU A 608 2.38 15.70 -17.84
C LEU A 608 1.74 17.05 -17.51
N GLN A 609 1.53 17.35 -16.22
CA GLN A 609 0.92 18.59 -15.77
C GLN A 609 1.91 19.78 -15.67
N GLY A 610 3.21 19.50 -15.57
CA GLY A 610 4.21 20.50 -15.17
C GLY A 610 4.10 20.92 -13.71
N THR A 611 3.79 19.98 -12.81
CA THR A 611 3.74 20.23 -11.37
C THR A 611 5.15 20.11 -10.79
N GLY A 612 5.74 21.23 -10.35
CA GLY A 612 7.10 21.25 -9.78
C GLY A 612 8.25 21.21 -10.81
N THR A 613 7.93 21.15 -12.10
CA THR A 613 8.83 21.15 -13.26
C THR A 613 8.11 21.77 -14.45
N GLU A 614 8.82 22.12 -15.52
CA GLU A 614 8.17 22.41 -16.81
C GLU A 614 7.44 21.16 -17.34
N PRO A 615 6.27 21.31 -17.99
CA PRO A 615 5.56 20.20 -18.61
C PRO A 615 6.44 19.47 -19.63
N ASP A 616 6.57 18.15 -19.50
CA ASP A 616 7.39 17.30 -20.36
C ASP A 616 6.62 16.00 -20.66
N VAL A 617 5.98 15.98 -21.82
CA VAL A 617 5.09 14.88 -22.21
C VAL A 617 5.90 13.62 -22.54
N ASP A 618 7.08 13.76 -23.14
CA ASP A 618 7.92 12.63 -23.53
C ASP A 618 8.38 11.84 -22.29
N LYS A 619 8.76 12.55 -21.22
CA LYS A 619 9.06 11.90 -19.93
C LYS A 619 7.83 11.25 -19.31
N ALA A 620 6.66 11.87 -19.42
CA ALA A 620 5.42 11.28 -18.91
C ALA A 620 5.09 9.95 -19.60
N VAL A 621 5.20 9.90 -20.94
CA VAL A 621 5.05 8.67 -21.74
C VAL A 621 6.00 7.58 -21.25
N GLN A 622 7.29 7.90 -21.07
CA GLN A 622 8.28 6.93 -20.57
C GLN A 622 7.92 6.38 -19.18
N CYS A 623 7.38 7.23 -18.29
CA CYS A 623 6.94 6.79 -16.97
C CYS A 623 5.76 5.81 -17.06
N TYR A 624 4.75 6.12 -17.87
CA TYR A 624 3.59 5.25 -18.03
C TYR A 624 3.92 3.96 -18.78
N GLN A 625 4.76 4.00 -19.81
CA GLN A 625 5.26 2.80 -20.50
C GLN A 625 6.03 1.91 -19.53
N GLY A 626 6.95 2.48 -18.73
CA GLY A 626 7.65 1.72 -17.71
C GLY A 626 6.73 1.10 -16.65
N ALA A 627 5.67 1.79 -16.25
CA ALA A 627 4.68 1.26 -15.30
C ALA A 627 3.73 0.20 -15.94
N ALA A 628 3.48 0.28 -17.24
CA ALA A 628 2.69 -0.70 -17.97
C ALA A 628 3.50 -1.99 -18.23
N ASP A 629 4.67 -1.86 -18.85
CA ASP A 629 5.47 -2.99 -19.36
C ASP A 629 6.06 -3.85 -18.23
N TYR A 630 6.60 -3.23 -17.17
CA TYR A 630 7.30 -3.96 -16.11
C TYR A 630 6.39 -4.40 -14.96
N HIS A 631 5.25 -3.75 -14.80
CA HIS A 631 4.48 -3.80 -13.56
C HIS A 631 2.98 -3.95 -13.75
N GLN A 632 2.48 -3.96 -14.99
CA GLN A 632 1.07 -4.13 -15.33
C GLN A 632 0.18 -3.21 -14.48
N SER A 633 0.51 -1.92 -14.42
CA SER A 633 -0.37 -0.95 -13.74
C SER A 633 -1.57 -0.63 -14.63
N ALA A 634 -2.77 -1.02 -14.19
CA ALA A 634 -4.02 -0.69 -14.89
C ALA A 634 -4.20 0.83 -15.08
N GLN A 635 -3.81 1.64 -14.10
CA GLN A 635 -3.85 3.10 -14.21
C GLN A 635 -2.88 3.63 -15.29
N ALA A 636 -1.67 3.07 -15.39
CA ALA A 636 -0.71 3.45 -16.42
C ALA A 636 -1.19 3.07 -17.83
N LEU A 637 -1.73 1.86 -17.99
CA LEU A 637 -2.33 1.38 -19.23
C LEU A 637 -3.50 2.29 -19.67
N TYR A 638 -4.38 2.64 -18.72
CA TYR A 638 -5.47 3.59 -18.98
C TYR A 638 -4.94 4.96 -19.42
N ASN A 639 -3.91 5.49 -18.74
CA ASN A 639 -3.30 6.77 -19.10
C ASN A 639 -2.66 6.72 -20.50
N LEU A 640 -1.98 5.63 -20.88
CA LEU A 640 -1.43 5.44 -22.22
C LEU A 640 -2.53 5.38 -23.29
N GLY A 641 -3.61 4.64 -23.03
CA GLY A 641 -4.78 4.60 -23.91
C GLY A 641 -5.37 6.00 -24.12
N TRP A 642 -5.46 6.79 -23.05
CA TRP A 642 -5.92 8.18 -23.11
C TRP A 642 -4.97 9.09 -23.91
N MET A 643 -3.65 8.88 -23.80
CA MET A 643 -2.65 9.64 -24.57
C MET A 643 -2.74 9.33 -26.07
N HIS A 644 -2.89 8.06 -26.47
CA HIS A 644 -3.12 7.66 -27.85
C HIS A 644 -4.48 8.14 -28.41
N GLU A 645 -5.52 8.20 -27.58
CA GLU A 645 -6.83 8.74 -27.98
C GLU A 645 -6.74 10.23 -28.37
N HIS A 646 -5.92 11.02 -27.65
CA HIS A 646 -5.84 12.47 -27.82
C HIS A 646 -4.61 12.93 -28.63
N GLY A 647 -3.67 12.04 -28.94
CA GLY A 647 -2.43 12.39 -29.63
C GLY A 647 -1.47 13.23 -28.77
N ILE A 648 -1.45 13.00 -27.46
CA ILE A 648 -0.62 13.78 -26.51
C ILE A 648 0.72 13.07 -26.33
N GLY A 649 1.78 13.59 -26.95
CA GLY A 649 3.14 13.01 -26.91
C GLY A 649 3.32 11.69 -27.67
N LEU A 650 2.21 11.13 -28.16
CA LEU A 650 2.16 9.90 -28.94
C LEU A 650 1.29 10.17 -30.17
N ASP A 651 1.50 9.39 -31.23
CA ASP A 651 0.65 9.46 -32.41
C ASP A 651 -0.78 9.05 -32.06
N GLN A 652 -1.73 9.80 -32.61
CA GLN A 652 -3.15 9.57 -32.38
C GLN A 652 -3.60 8.30 -33.11
N ASP A 653 -3.94 7.27 -32.35
CA ASP A 653 -4.34 5.98 -32.87
C ASP A 653 -5.46 5.36 -32.02
N TYR A 654 -6.67 5.26 -32.58
CA TYR A 654 -7.81 4.72 -31.85
C TYR A 654 -7.76 3.20 -31.70
N HIS A 655 -7.09 2.49 -32.59
CA HIS A 655 -6.93 1.04 -32.48
C HIS A 655 -6.00 0.70 -31.31
N LEU A 656 -4.86 1.38 -31.23
CA LEU A 656 -3.92 1.19 -30.13
C LEU A 656 -4.49 1.68 -28.80
N ALA A 657 -5.23 2.80 -28.80
CA ALA A 657 -5.95 3.26 -27.60
C ALA A 657 -6.95 2.22 -27.08
N LYS A 658 -7.74 1.59 -27.98
CA LYS A 658 -8.66 0.49 -27.62
C LYS A 658 -7.89 -0.66 -26.99
N ARG A 659 -6.79 -1.10 -27.58
CA ARG A 659 -5.95 -2.19 -27.06
C ARG A 659 -5.49 -1.90 -25.62
N TYR A 660 -4.98 -0.70 -25.35
CA TYR A 660 -4.55 -0.34 -23.99
C TYR A 660 -5.69 -0.27 -22.99
N TYR A 661 -6.87 0.19 -23.41
CA TYR A 661 -8.06 0.16 -22.56
C TYR A 661 -8.52 -1.28 -22.26
N ASP A 662 -8.52 -2.15 -23.27
CA ASP A 662 -8.87 -3.58 -23.09
C ASP A 662 -7.84 -4.27 -22.17
N GLU A 663 -6.54 -3.98 -22.33
CA GLU A 663 -5.47 -4.50 -21.47
C GLU A 663 -5.57 -4.00 -20.02
N ALA A 664 -5.94 -2.72 -19.82
CA ALA A 664 -6.20 -2.18 -18.49
C ALA A 664 -7.35 -2.93 -17.78
N LEU A 665 -8.38 -3.34 -18.53
CA LEU A 665 -9.49 -4.13 -18.02
C LEU A 665 -9.07 -5.56 -17.66
N MET A 666 -8.29 -6.23 -18.51
CA MET A 666 -7.77 -7.58 -18.22
C MET A 666 -6.86 -7.59 -16.98
N THR A 667 -6.19 -6.47 -16.73
CA THR A 667 -5.29 -6.31 -15.59
C THR A 667 -6.04 -6.06 -14.28
N ASN A 668 -7.17 -5.36 -14.35
CA ASN A 668 -7.97 -4.99 -13.19
C ASN A 668 -9.47 -5.00 -13.52
N ASP A 669 -10.18 -5.99 -12.98
CA ASP A 669 -11.63 -6.13 -13.16
C ASP A 669 -12.42 -4.93 -12.59
N GLU A 670 -11.89 -4.27 -11.55
CA GLU A 670 -12.52 -3.09 -10.95
C GLU A 670 -12.54 -1.88 -11.90
N ALA A 671 -11.70 -1.90 -12.95
CA ALA A 671 -11.67 -0.88 -13.98
C ALA A 671 -12.79 -1.01 -15.03
N TYR A 672 -13.70 -2.00 -14.91
CA TYR A 672 -14.77 -2.26 -15.87
C TYR A 672 -15.58 -1.02 -16.25
N LEU A 673 -16.13 -0.30 -15.27
CA LEU A 673 -16.97 0.87 -15.54
C LEU A 673 -16.19 2.01 -16.22
N PRO A 674 -15.05 2.50 -15.71
CA PRO A 674 -14.32 3.58 -16.35
C PRO A 674 -13.78 3.20 -17.74
N VAL A 675 -13.32 1.97 -17.94
CA VAL A 675 -12.83 1.47 -19.23
C VAL A 675 -13.97 1.37 -20.24
N THR A 676 -15.11 0.79 -19.88
CA THR A 676 -16.26 0.66 -20.80
C THR A 676 -16.80 2.01 -21.24
N LEU A 677 -16.85 3.01 -20.34
CA LEU A 677 -17.21 4.38 -20.69
C LEU A 677 -16.18 5.02 -21.63
N ALA A 678 -14.88 4.80 -21.39
CA ALA A 678 -13.81 5.27 -22.27
C ALA A 678 -13.89 4.63 -23.66
N LEU A 679 -14.09 3.31 -23.74
CA LEU A 679 -14.29 2.56 -24.98
C LEU A 679 -15.54 3.01 -25.73
N PHE A 680 -16.65 3.27 -25.02
CA PHE A 680 -17.86 3.82 -25.63
C PHE A 680 -17.60 5.20 -26.26
N LYS A 681 -16.94 6.10 -25.51
CA LYS A 681 -16.52 7.41 -26.01
C LYS A 681 -15.58 7.29 -27.21
N LEU A 682 -14.61 6.38 -27.16
CA LEU A 682 -13.65 6.13 -28.23
C LEU A 682 -14.36 5.61 -29.50
N ARG A 683 -15.32 4.68 -29.35
CA ARG A 683 -16.14 4.18 -30.47
C ARG A 683 -17.00 5.30 -31.08
N ALA A 684 -17.59 6.17 -30.27
CA ALA A 684 -18.33 7.33 -30.77
C ALA A 684 -17.43 8.30 -31.55
N LYS A 685 -16.22 8.59 -31.04
CA LYS A 685 -15.20 9.38 -31.75
C LYS A 685 -14.77 8.71 -33.07
N SER A 686 -14.54 7.40 -33.05
CA SER A 686 -14.18 6.63 -34.24
C SER A 686 -15.30 6.65 -35.29
N ALA A 687 -16.55 6.46 -34.89
CA ALA A 687 -17.70 6.53 -35.79
C ALA A 687 -17.87 7.93 -36.41
N TRP A 688 -17.66 8.98 -35.61
CA TRP A 688 -17.64 10.35 -36.11
C TRP A 688 -16.50 10.59 -37.11
N ASN A 689 -15.29 10.12 -36.79
CA ASN A 689 -14.13 10.21 -37.66
C ASN A 689 -14.38 9.52 -39.02
N THR A 690 -14.99 8.33 -39.01
CA THR A 690 -15.40 7.62 -40.23
C THR A 690 -16.47 8.39 -40.99
N LEU A 691 -17.47 8.96 -40.31
CA LEU A 691 -18.52 9.76 -40.94
C LEU A 691 -17.99 11.04 -41.60
N THR A 692 -16.99 11.68 -40.99
CA THR A 692 -16.38 12.91 -41.50
C THR A 692 -15.19 12.67 -42.44
N ASN A 693 -14.86 11.42 -42.79
CA ASN A 693 -13.64 11.04 -43.52
C ASN A 693 -12.37 11.67 -42.92
N GLY A 694 -12.25 11.65 -41.59
CA GLY A 694 -11.10 12.19 -40.89
C GLY A 694 -9.86 11.31 -41.06
N GLY A 695 -8.68 11.92 -41.04
CA GLY A 695 -7.39 11.26 -41.31
C GLY A 695 -6.81 10.42 -40.17
N ILE A 696 -7.59 10.09 -39.13
CA ILE A 696 -7.14 9.33 -37.96
C ILE A 696 -7.44 7.83 -38.19
N ASN A 697 -6.55 6.94 -37.74
CA ASN A 697 -6.79 5.49 -37.75
C ASN A 697 -8.03 5.17 -36.89
N SER A 698 -9.12 4.77 -37.54
CA SER A 698 -10.35 4.33 -36.86
C SER A 698 -10.13 2.98 -36.16
N ILE A 699 -11.03 2.64 -35.24
CA ILE A 699 -11.08 1.29 -34.67
C ILE A 699 -11.37 0.32 -35.81
N GLN A 700 -10.35 -0.45 -36.19
CA GLN A 700 -10.51 -1.61 -37.05
C GLN A 700 -10.76 -2.81 -36.12
N ASP A 701 -11.81 -3.57 -36.38
CA ASP A 701 -11.85 -4.91 -35.81
C ASP A 701 -10.84 -5.73 -36.62
N GLU A 702 -9.93 -6.43 -35.95
CA GLU A 702 -9.10 -7.41 -36.63
C GLU A 702 -10.04 -8.29 -37.46
N PRO A 703 -9.79 -8.46 -38.77
CA PRO A 703 -10.60 -9.39 -39.53
C PRO A 703 -10.35 -10.74 -38.88
N VAL A 704 -11.31 -11.22 -38.09
CA VAL A 704 -11.40 -12.63 -37.74
C VAL A 704 -11.23 -13.31 -39.09
N GLN A 705 -10.21 -14.16 -39.25
CA GLN A 705 -10.09 -14.98 -40.43
C GLN A 705 -11.28 -15.95 -40.40
N GLY A 706 -12.46 -15.45 -40.73
CA GLY A 706 -13.60 -16.25 -41.14
C GLY A 706 -13.12 -16.93 -42.40
N LYS A 707 -12.64 -18.16 -42.25
CA LYS A 707 -12.34 -19.01 -43.39
C LYS A 707 -13.66 -19.11 -44.15
N ASP A 708 -13.74 -18.50 -45.33
CA ASP A 708 -14.93 -18.56 -46.17
C ASP A 708 -15.19 -20.02 -46.53
N TRP A 709 -16.01 -20.68 -45.72
CA TRP A 709 -16.30 -22.09 -45.92
C TRP A 709 -17.14 -22.25 -47.17
N SER A 710 -16.72 -23.15 -48.07
CA SER A 710 -17.64 -23.64 -49.09
C SER A 710 -18.78 -24.41 -48.41
N TRP A 711 -20.00 -24.37 -48.97
CA TRP A 711 -21.16 -25.07 -48.39
C TRP A 711 -20.89 -26.56 -48.11
N GLY A 712 -20.02 -27.19 -48.90
CA GLY A 712 -19.59 -28.58 -48.69
C GLY A 712 -18.61 -28.76 -47.53
N GLU A 713 -17.67 -27.82 -47.33
CA GLU A 713 -16.78 -27.83 -46.16
C GLU A 713 -17.53 -27.52 -44.88
N TRP A 714 -18.51 -26.59 -44.92
CA TRP A 714 -19.36 -26.30 -43.78
C TRP A 714 -20.16 -27.52 -43.35
N VAL A 715 -20.85 -28.20 -44.28
CA VAL A 715 -21.60 -29.43 -43.97
C VAL A 715 -20.68 -30.56 -43.51
N ALA A 716 -19.48 -30.69 -44.09
CA ALA A 716 -18.52 -31.72 -43.69
C ALA A 716 -17.93 -31.49 -42.29
N ASN A 717 -17.74 -30.23 -41.88
CA ASN A 717 -17.29 -29.90 -40.53
C ASN A 717 -18.45 -29.97 -39.51
N PHE A 718 -19.64 -29.46 -39.86
CA PHE A 718 -20.85 -29.56 -39.06
C PHE A 718 -21.23 -31.02 -38.74
N LEU A 719 -21.01 -31.94 -39.68
CA LEU A 719 -21.23 -33.38 -39.47
C LEU A 719 -20.06 -34.08 -38.74
N ARG A 720 -18.91 -33.42 -38.58
CA ARG A 720 -17.74 -33.95 -37.84
C ARG A 720 -17.65 -33.45 -36.40
N GLU A 721 -18.41 -32.44 -36.02
CA GLU A 721 -18.29 -31.71 -34.75
C GLU A 721 -19.07 -32.33 -33.56
N ASP A 722 -19.32 -33.64 -33.56
CA ASP A 722 -19.89 -34.35 -32.39
C ASP A 722 -18.83 -35.09 -31.54
N TYR A 723 -17.53 -34.91 -31.79
CA TYR A 723 -16.47 -35.57 -31.00
C TYR A 723 -15.15 -34.77 -30.96
N PHE A 724 -15.13 -33.53 -30.44
CA PHE A 724 -13.87 -32.88 -30.00
C PHE A 724 -14.16 -31.78 -28.97
N PHE A 725 -14.41 -32.17 -27.72
CA PHE A 725 -13.94 -31.40 -26.58
C PHE A 725 -12.77 -32.20 -26.01
N GLU A 726 -11.69 -31.49 -25.65
CA GLU A 726 -10.39 -32.01 -25.20
C GLU A 726 -9.42 -32.39 -26.33
N ASP A 727 -8.67 -31.40 -26.83
CA ASP A 727 -7.20 -31.48 -26.92
C ASP A 727 -6.65 -30.21 -27.58
N ASP A 728 -6.18 -29.27 -26.76
CA ASP A 728 -5.08 -28.36 -27.15
C ASP A 728 -4.45 -27.75 -25.88
N ALA A 729 -3.73 -28.59 -25.14
CA ALA A 729 -2.83 -28.14 -24.08
C ALA A 729 -1.61 -29.07 -23.98
N HIS A 730 -0.76 -29.03 -24.99
CA HIS A 730 0.62 -29.53 -24.87
C HIS A 730 1.60 -28.45 -25.30
N PHE A 731 2.04 -27.63 -24.34
CA PHE A 731 3.42 -27.16 -24.27
C PHE A 731 3.85 -26.92 -22.81
N ASP A 732 4.91 -27.65 -22.47
CA ASP A 732 5.86 -27.55 -21.35
C ASP A 732 5.48 -28.05 -19.94
N GLU A 733 5.68 -29.36 -19.74
CA GLU A 733 6.04 -29.97 -18.46
C GLU A 733 7.52 -29.75 -18.17
N ASN A 734 7.83 -28.99 -17.12
CA ASN A 734 8.97 -29.27 -16.26
C ASN A 734 8.78 -28.59 -14.91
N PHE A 735 8.06 -29.23 -13.98
CA PHE A 735 8.35 -29.20 -12.55
C PHE A 735 7.44 -30.24 -11.86
N ASP A 736 8.03 -31.38 -11.49
CA ASP A 736 7.42 -32.35 -10.57
C ASP A 736 8.30 -32.41 -9.30
N HIS A 737 7.72 -32.06 -8.15
CA HIS A 737 7.47 -33.03 -7.08
C HIS A 737 7.05 -32.38 -5.75
N THR A 738 5.82 -32.76 -5.34
CA THR A 738 5.41 -33.19 -3.99
C THR A 738 5.17 -32.16 -2.88
N MET A 739 3.91 -32.04 -2.44
CA MET A 739 3.45 -32.57 -1.14
C MET A 739 1.90 -32.64 -1.10
N PRO A 740 1.31 -33.49 -0.23
CA PRO A 740 0.03 -34.16 -0.45
C PRO A 740 -1.11 -33.70 0.48
N GLY A 741 -2.34 -33.86 -0.02
CA GLY A 741 -3.49 -34.33 0.76
C GLY A 741 -4.46 -33.28 1.31
N GLY A 742 -5.73 -33.40 0.92
CA GLY A 742 -6.86 -33.03 1.79
C GLY A 742 -8.05 -32.35 1.10
N ASP A 743 -8.86 -33.14 0.39
CA ASP A 743 -10.07 -32.75 -0.35
C ASP A 743 -11.20 -32.18 0.52
N ALA A 744 -11.96 -31.24 -0.05
CA ALA A 744 -13.42 -31.15 0.06
C ALA A 744 -13.98 -30.15 -0.98
N ALA A 745 -14.11 -30.57 -2.24
CA ALA A 745 -14.91 -29.85 -3.24
C ALA A 745 -16.29 -30.49 -3.38
N LEU A 746 -17.34 -29.72 -3.12
CA LEU A 746 -18.74 -30.07 -3.32
C LEU A 746 -19.11 -29.88 -4.81
N PRO A 747 -19.96 -30.75 -5.40
CA PRO A 747 -20.42 -30.58 -6.78
C PRO A 747 -21.64 -29.64 -6.81
N ALA A 748 -21.56 -28.57 -7.58
CA ALA A 748 -22.72 -27.75 -7.94
C ALA A 748 -22.49 -27.07 -9.29
N GLU A 749 -22.38 -27.86 -10.35
CA GLU A 749 -22.55 -27.39 -11.73
C GLU A 749 -23.88 -27.93 -12.25
N LEU A 750 -24.86 -27.04 -12.38
CA LEU A 750 -25.99 -27.21 -13.29
C LEU A 750 -26.41 -25.83 -13.82
N ASP A 751 -26.23 -25.67 -15.14
CA ASP A 751 -27.17 -25.03 -16.06
C ASP A 751 -27.13 -23.51 -16.34
N GLU A 752 -25.97 -22.98 -16.75
CA GLU A 752 -25.89 -21.63 -17.38
C GLU A 752 -26.03 -21.68 -18.92
N GLY A 753 -25.62 -22.78 -19.58
CA GLY A 753 -25.70 -22.90 -21.05
C GLY A 753 -27.11 -23.14 -21.63
N LEU A 754 -28.00 -23.79 -20.87
CA LEU A 754 -29.35 -24.10 -21.34
C LEU A 754 -30.25 -22.86 -21.39
N MET A 755 -30.06 -21.92 -20.46
CA MET A 755 -30.80 -20.65 -20.42
C MET A 755 -30.44 -19.74 -21.60
N GLU A 756 -29.15 -19.62 -21.94
CA GLU A 756 -28.71 -18.80 -23.08
C GLU A 756 -29.25 -19.34 -24.41
N THR A 757 -29.23 -20.67 -24.58
CA THR A 757 -29.76 -21.32 -25.79
C THR A 757 -31.26 -21.08 -25.95
N LEU A 758 -32.03 -21.12 -24.86
CA LEU A 758 -33.47 -20.84 -24.87
C LEU A 758 -33.78 -19.36 -25.18
N ILE A 759 -32.96 -18.42 -24.70
CA ILE A 759 -33.10 -16.99 -24.99
C ILE A 759 -32.86 -16.72 -26.49
N ILE A 760 -31.82 -17.32 -27.06
CA ILE A 760 -31.49 -17.17 -28.49
C ILE A 760 -32.62 -17.74 -29.37
N LEU A 761 -33.14 -18.93 -29.05
CA LEU A 761 -34.27 -19.52 -29.79
C LEU A 761 -35.54 -18.66 -29.66
N GLY A 762 -35.79 -18.10 -28.47
CA GLY A 762 -36.91 -17.18 -28.25
C GLY A 762 -36.82 -15.90 -29.08
N LEU A 763 -35.64 -15.28 -29.16
CA LEU A 763 -35.40 -14.08 -29.96
C LEU A 763 -35.49 -14.37 -31.47
N ALA A 764 -34.96 -15.51 -31.93
CA ALA A 764 -35.06 -15.92 -33.32
C ALA A 764 -36.52 -16.17 -33.74
N ALA A 765 -37.31 -16.83 -32.90
CA ALA A 765 -38.73 -17.04 -33.14
C ALA A 765 -39.52 -15.70 -33.16
N ALA A 766 -39.18 -14.76 -32.28
CA ALA A 766 -39.80 -13.43 -32.25
C ALA A 766 -39.48 -12.62 -33.52
N LEU A 767 -38.23 -12.67 -34.01
CA LEU A 767 -37.82 -12.03 -35.26
C LEU A 767 -38.52 -12.66 -36.47
N ALA A 768 -38.57 -13.99 -36.54
CA ALA A 768 -39.28 -14.71 -37.60
C ALA A 768 -40.78 -14.37 -37.60
N PHE A 769 -41.40 -14.29 -36.42
CA PHE A 769 -42.78 -13.85 -36.28
C PHE A 769 -42.99 -12.41 -36.72
N LEU A 770 -42.09 -11.48 -36.38
CA LEU A 770 -42.18 -10.08 -36.81
C LEU A 770 -42.02 -9.92 -38.32
N VAL A 771 -41.12 -10.68 -38.95
CA VAL A 771 -40.95 -10.71 -40.42
C VAL A 771 -42.19 -11.31 -41.09
N TYR A 772 -42.69 -12.44 -40.59
CA TYR A 772 -43.93 -13.05 -41.07
C TYR A 772 -45.12 -12.09 -40.92
N TYR A 773 -45.27 -11.45 -39.77
CA TYR A 773 -46.33 -10.49 -39.49
C TYR A 773 -46.24 -9.27 -40.41
N ARG A 774 -45.03 -8.75 -40.66
CA ARG A 774 -44.80 -7.65 -41.62
C ARG A 774 -45.15 -8.08 -43.05
N GLN A 775 -44.78 -9.28 -43.47
CA GLN A 775 -45.08 -9.81 -44.79
C GLN A 775 -46.59 -10.05 -44.97
N HIS A 776 -47.26 -10.57 -43.94
CA HIS A 776 -48.71 -10.78 -43.94
C HIS A 776 -49.48 -9.44 -43.99
N ARG A 777 -49.03 -8.42 -43.25
CA ARG A 777 -49.62 -7.08 -43.33
C ARG A 777 -49.42 -6.42 -44.70
N GLN A 778 -48.27 -6.63 -45.34
CA GLN A 778 -48.04 -6.15 -46.72
C GLN A 778 -48.93 -6.86 -47.75
N GLN A 779 -49.20 -8.17 -47.58
CA GLN A 779 -50.14 -8.88 -48.45
C GLN A 779 -51.57 -8.37 -48.30
N GLN A 780 -52.05 -8.15 -47.08
CA GLN A 780 -53.39 -7.58 -46.85
C GLN A 780 -53.54 -6.19 -47.47
N HIS A 781 -52.53 -5.32 -47.35
CA HIS A 781 -52.54 -4.02 -48.02
C HIS A 781 -52.52 -4.13 -49.56
N ARG A 782 -51.81 -5.12 -50.13
CA ARG A 782 -51.83 -5.36 -51.59
C ARG A 782 -53.19 -5.86 -52.06
N GLU A 783 -53.85 -6.74 -51.30
CA GLU A 783 -55.20 -7.21 -51.63
C GLU A 783 -56.25 -6.11 -51.51
N GLU A 784 -56.19 -5.27 -50.47
CA GLU A 784 -57.06 -4.09 -50.35
C GLU A 784 -56.84 -3.10 -51.49
N ASN A 785 -55.59 -2.81 -51.84
CA ASN A 785 -55.28 -1.93 -52.97
C ASN A 785 -55.72 -2.53 -54.30
N ALA A 786 -55.59 -3.84 -54.51
CA ALA A 786 -56.10 -4.53 -55.69
C ALA A 786 -57.63 -4.50 -55.78
N ARG A 787 -58.34 -4.65 -54.65
CA ARG A 787 -59.81 -4.50 -54.58
C ARG A 787 -60.24 -3.05 -54.85
N ARG A 788 -59.52 -2.05 -54.33
CA ARG A 788 -59.77 -0.62 -54.60
C ARG A 788 -59.50 -0.24 -56.05
N LEU A 789 -58.42 -0.74 -56.65
CA LEU A 789 -58.12 -0.56 -58.08
C LEU A 789 -59.15 -1.25 -58.98
N GLY A 790 -59.57 -2.47 -58.64
CA GLY A 790 -60.65 -3.17 -59.35
C GLY A 790 -61.98 -2.42 -59.30
N ALA A 791 -62.37 -1.90 -58.12
CA ALA A 791 -63.56 -1.09 -57.97
C ALA A 791 -63.48 0.26 -58.73
N ALA A 792 -62.29 0.89 -58.75
CA ALA A 792 -62.06 2.14 -59.48
C ALA A 792 -62.11 1.95 -61.00
N ILE A 793 -61.52 0.86 -61.52
CA ILE A 793 -61.58 0.52 -62.96
C ILE A 793 -63.02 0.21 -63.38
N GLN A 794 -63.79 -0.47 -62.53
CA GLN A 794 -65.20 -0.77 -62.82
C GLN A 794 -66.09 0.49 -62.77
N GLN A 795 -65.80 1.44 -61.87
CA GLN A 795 -66.45 2.76 -61.88
C GLN A 795 -66.08 3.62 -63.09
N GLN A 796 -64.81 3.60 -63.53
CA GLN A 796 -64.37 4.33 -64.73
C GLN A 796 -64.96 3.75 -66.02
N ALA A 797 -65.12 2.43 -66.11
CA ALA A 797 -65.79 1.78 -67.25
C ALA A 797 -67.29 2.14 -67.33
N LEU A 798 -67.97 2.29 -66.19
CA LEU A 798 -69.36 2.74 -66.12
C LEU A 798 -69.52 4.25 -66.41
N GLN A 799 -68.51 5.08 -66.10
CA GLN A 799 -68.54 6.53 -66.39
C GLN A 799 -68.18 6.88 -67.84
N GLN A 800 -67.36 6.08 -68.53
CA GLN A 800 -67.03 6.31 -69.94
C GLN A 800 -68.14 5.91 -70.92
N GLN A 801 -69.21 5.26 -70.45
CA GLN A 801 -70.39 4.94 -71.25
C GLN A 801 -71.55 5.93 -71.09
N ALA A 802 -71.43 6.92 -70.19
CA ALA A 802 -72.47 7.91 -69.91
C ALA A 802 -71.87 9.32 -69.77
N GLY A 803 -71.59 10.00 -70.88
CA GLY A 803 -71.09 11.38 -70.82
C GLY A 803 -70.59 11.97 -72.14
N VAL A 804 -71.35 11.82 -73.23
CA VAL A 804 -71.17 12.61 -74.45
C VAL A 804 -72.04 13.88 -74.32
N MET A 805 -71.40 15.04 -74.50
CA MET A 805 -71.94 16.41 -74.65
C MET A 805 -72.07 17.29 -73.41
N GLY A 806 -71.41 18.46 -73.49
CA GLY A 806 -71.81 19.67 -72.79
C GLY A 806 -70.64 20.46 -72.20
N GLY A 807 -70.13 21.45 -72.94
CA GLY A 807 -68.99 22.27 -72.55
C GLY A 807 -69.33 23.58 -71.81
N ALA A 808 -68.25 24.13 -71.23
CA ALA A 808 -67.95 25.54 -70.90
C ALA A 808 -68.77 26.27 -69.82
N ALA A 809 -68.11 26.59 -68.69
CA ALA A 809 -67.88 27.96 -68.15
C ALA A 809 -67.59 27.92 -66.63
N GLY A 810 -66.76 28.85 -66.14
CA GLY A 810 -66.80 29.30 -64.74
C GLY A 810 -65.48 29.25 -63.98
N ALA A 811 -65.05 30.42 -63.51
CA ALA A 811 -63.77 30.68 -62.85
C ALA A 811 -63.81 30.50 -61.32
N GLY A 812 -62.64 30.17 -60.75
CA GLY A 812 -62.08 30.78 -59.53
C GLY A 812 -62.34 30.11 -58.17
N GLY A 813 -61.26 29.65 -57.49
CA GLY A 813 -61.18 29.67 -56.02
C GLY A 813 -60.42 28.51 -55.31
N HIS A 814 -59.11 28.73 -55.06
CA HIS A 814 -58.35 28.45 -53.82
C HIS A 814 -58.12 27.04 -53.18
N VAL A 815 -56.81 26.76 -52.96
CA VAL A 815 -56.09 26.23 -51.76
C VAL A 815 -55.73 24.72 -51.63
N GLN A 816 -54.40 24.48 -51.48
CA GLN A 816 -53.58 23.41 -50.82
C GLN A 816 -53.96 21.92 -50.98
N ALA A 817 -53.08 20.91 -50.97
CA ALA A 817 -51.63 20.59 -50.94
C ALA A 817 -51.62 19.07 -51.36
N ASP A 818 -50.64 18.41 -51.96
CA ASP A 818 -49.30 18.06 -51.47
C ASP A 818 -48.65 17.10 -52.50
N ASP A 819 -47.33 17.17 -52.56
CA ASP A 819 -46.32 16.11 -52.76
C ASP A 819 -46.42 15.07 -53.90
N ARG A 820 -45.49 15.18 -54.87
CA ARG A 820 -45.09 14.12 -55.81
C ARG A 820 -43.60 13.81 -55.62
N GLY A 821 -43.33 12.54 -55.28
CA GLY A 821 -42.00 11.95 -55.25
C GLY A 821 -41.34 11.84 -56.64
N VAL A 822 -40.02 11.88 -56.62
CA VAL A 822 -39.11 12.05 -57.75
C VAL A 822 -38.41 10.72 -58.07
N PHE A 823 -39.06 9.81 -58.80
CA PHE A 823 -38.38 8.73 -59.53
C PHE A 823 -39.20 8.31 -60.77
N PRO A 824 -38.61 8.27 -61.97
CA PRO A 824 -39.30 7.82 -63.18
C PRO A 824 -39.42 6.28 -63.24
N PRO A 825 -40.51 5.75 -63.81
CA PRO A 825 -40.77 4.31 -63.90
C PRO A 825 -39.87 3.59 -64.94
N PRO A 826 -39.71 2.25 -64.84
CA PRO A 826 -38.66 1.47 -65.54
C PRO A 826 -38.74 1.46 -67.07
N ASP A 827 -39.88 1.85 -67.64
CA ASP A 827 -40.14 1.78 -69.08
C ASP A 827 -39.78 3.08 -69.83
N ASP A 828 -39.25 4.08 -69.11
CA ASP A 828 -38.80 5.34 -69.68
C ASP A 828 -37.36 5.21 -70.23
N PRO A 829 -37.07 5.55 -71.51
CA PRO A 829 -35.74 5.42 -72.10
C PRO A 829 -34.62 6.21 -71.39
N GLU A 830 -34.95 7.19 -70.53
CA GLU A 830 -33.96 7.89 -69.68
C GLU A 830 -33.57 7.11 -68.40
N PHE A 831 -34.30 6.07 -68.00
CA PHE A 831 -33.96 5.23 -66.83
C PHE A 831 -32.58 4.56 -66.98
N ARG A 832 -32.18 4.22 -68.20
CA ARG A 832 -30.86 3.62 -68.48
C ARG A 832 -29.71 4.62 -68.37
N GLN A 833 -29.97 5.92 -68.39
CA GLN A 833 -28.95 6.95 -68.13
C GLN A 833 -28.78 7.22 -66.62
N TRP A 834 -29.79 6.97 -65.80
CA TRP A 834 -29.69 7.02 -64.34
C TRP A 834 -28.85 5.87 -63.76
N VAL A 835 -28.93 4.66 -64.34
CA VAL A 835 -28.20 3.47 -63.85
C VAL A 835 -26.69 3.47 -64.24
N ALA A 836 -26.22 4.41 -65.06
CA ALA A 836 -24.84 4.40 -65.59
C ALA A 836 -23.94 5.57 -65.13
N GLY A 837 -24.32 6.33 -64.09
CA GLY A 837 -23.51 7.43 -63.55
C GLY A 837 -23.42 7.39 -62.03
N GLY A 838 -22.29 6.92 -61.49
CA GLY A 838 -22.06 6.92 -60.03
C GLY A 838 -20.80 6.23 -59.55
N VAL A 839 -19.70 6.33 -60.31
CA VAL A 839 -18.34 6.09 -59.84
C VAL A 839 -17.79 7.46 -59.42
N GLY A 840 -17.37 7.60 -58.15
CA GLY A 840 -16.64 8.76 -57.64
C GLY A 840 -17.43 9.67 -56.72
N HIS A 841 -17.52 9.31 -55.43
CA HIS A 841 -16.93 10.02 -54.30
C HIS A 841 -17.23 9.29 -52.99
#